data_AF-A0A2D8JMA3-F1
#
_entry.id   AF-A0A2D8JMA3-F1
#
_cell.length_a   1.000
_cell.length_b   1.000
_cell.length_c   1.000
_cell.angle_alpha   90.00
_cell.angle_beta   90.00
_cell.angle_gamma   90.00
#
_symmetry.space_group_name_H-M   'P 1'
#
loop_
_entity.id
_entity.type
_entity.pdbx_description
1 polymer ?
#
loop_
_entity_poly.entity_id
_entity_poly.type
_entity_poly.pdbx_seq_one_letter_code
_entity_poly.pdbx_strand_id
1 'polypeptide(L)'
;MLKKLFPTFILFSLFQISFAQILINEYSAANFDTHTDNYGEYEDWVELYNSGSTAVDLIGWALSDKVANPIKWVFPASFIIPAGEVAIIYCSSRDEINGGVAHTNFKITQTKGNEVFMLSDNTGILVDSVSVIPNQKSHTRGRETNGANNWKVFTTGTPNTNNASAMEEYATTPIFSQNSGYYNAPINLTLSSPDPNVTIYYSLNGDEPNNTSNTYTGPIAINNTTVVKAVSYSSNPTVPPSFISYNTFFINDTHTIPILSISGDVGAGGLVDLLDGGWGSTGLEPQGTIEWFDKNGVLLDKGAGEFNKHGNDSWAYDQRGFDYIMRDQFGYNYAIQDKIFSTKNRDKFQRVILKAAANDNYSFEDGAHIRDAYCHHLSQLADLRMDERSASHCIVYLNGDYWGVYDIREKVDDHDFTDFYYDQDKNNIQYLKTWGGTWIEYGGPQAQTDWDNFVTFVTTNDMTIPANYNIVKSQYNTGSLIDYFLLNSYIVSSDWLNWNTSWWRGMDPNGDKKKWRYSLWDLDATFDHYINYSWPGGWQPTPTNDPCEPADLLNDPGGQGHVPIWRALLENEEFHDDFINRWQDLANGPFSCDFMINLLDSMIAVIDPEMNRQINTWAVGSYAGWQNNVQDMRNFILARCDSMNSAFIDCDTAITGIHDVSVEIIGIGEIEMSNNNIINNTNTPFFDQRFGGISLPFKVKSGSFYKWEIISPNTYSYDPFVDTLVIDLDTNVVVRAYFVPNRDIVYDVSPSGTNTSLIIDGNVFNAFPLKINYLLDDTVYISANIDPLYKFNYWNTDSVSLIQGSSITDSFYVTHYDTVRLLISEIQSDTATISGNDTLCSNEDKMAKVYVDFNAGSVPP
;
A
#
# COMPACT_ATOMS: atom_id res chain seq x y z
N MET A 1 -17.93 83.57 -44.50
CA MET A 1 -18.13 82.19 -44.00
C MET A 1 -16.97 81.84 -43.09
N LEU A 2 -17.27 81.54 -41.82
CA LEU A 2 -16.31 81.04 -40.84
C LEU A 2 -15.76 79.65 -41.25
N LYS A 3 -14.50 79.36 -40.92
CA LYS A 3 -14.09 78.06 -40.35
C LYS A 3 -12.83 78.27 -39.50
N LYS A 4 -12.98 78.06 -38.20
CA LYS A 4 -11.94 78.11 -37.16
C LYS A 4 -11.13 76.79 -37.18
N LEU A 5 -9.81 76.89 -37.10
CA LEU A 5 -8.90 75.80 -36.75
C LEU A 5 -8.92 75.60 -35.22
N PHE A 6 -9.08 74.34 -34.78
CA PHE A 6 -8.90 73.91 -33.38
C PHE A 6 -7.60 73.08 -33.29
N PRO A 7 -6.79 73.21 -32.23
CA PRO A 7 -5.65 72.35 -32.00
C PRO A 7 -6.07 71.09 -31.25
N THR A 8 -5.61 69.93 -31.72
CA THR A 8 -5.79 68.63 -31.05
C THR A 8 -4.60 68.40 -30.12
N PHE A 9 -4.85 68.31 -28.81
CA PHE A 9 -3.87 67.90 -27.80
C PHE A 9 -3.58 66.40 -27.96
N ILE A 10 -2.32 66.03 -28.12
CA ILE A 10 -1.83 64.65 -28.06
C ILE A 10 -1.49 64.35 -26.59
N LEU A 11 -2.22 63.42 -25.98
CA LEU A 11 -1.97 62.90 -24.64
C LEU A 11 -0.84 61.86 -24.74
N PHE A 12 0.34 62.15 -24.22
CA PHE A 12 1.40 61.16 -24.03
C PHE A 12 1.02 60.28 -22.83
N SER A 13 0.68 59.00 -23.06
CA SER A 13 0.60 58.01 -21.98
C SER A 13 2.03 57.59 -21.60
N LEU A 14 2.51 58.11 -20.47
CA LEU A 14 3.67 57.57 -19.78
C LEU A 14 3.33 56.14 -19.32
N PHE A 15 3.92 55.13 -19.96
CA PHE A 15 3.99 53.80 -19.35
C PHE A 15 4.93 53.89 -18.16
N GLN A 16 4.38 53.92 -16.95
CA GLN A 16 5.15 53.67 -15.74
C GLN A 16 5.50 52.18 -15.73
N ILE A 17 6.79 51.87 -15.83
CA ILE A 17 7.31 50.55 -15.46
C ILE A 17 7.21 50.50 -13.93
N SER A 18 6.14 49.90 -13.41
CA SER A 18 6.00 49.61 -11.99
C SER A 18 6.80 48.35 -11.69
N PHE A 19 7.88 48.48 -10.93
CA PHE A 19 8.52 47.31 -10.32
C PHE A 19 7.61 46.78 -9.21
N ALA A 20 7.55 45.45 -9.06
CA ALA A 20 6.88 44.83 -7.93
C ALA A 20 7.53 45.28 -6.61
N GLN A 21 6.72 45.63 -5.61
CA GLN A 21 7.22 46.09 -4.31
C GLN A 21 7.81 44.96 -3.47
N ILE A 22 7.20 43.77 -3.53
CA ILE A 22 7.70 42.55 -2.87
C ILE A 22 8.28 41.65 -3.95
N LEU A 23 9.51 41.22 -3.75
CA LEU A 23 10.27 40.40 -4.68
C LEU A 23 10.76 39.13 -3.98
N ILE A 24 10.89 38.04 -4.72
CA ILE A 24 11.67 36.89 -4.26
C ILE A 24 13.14 37.28 -4.37
N ASN A 25 13.89 37.17 -3.27
CA ASN A 25 15.22 37.77 -3.14
C ASN A 25 16.35 36.74 -3.07
N GLU A 26 16.17 35.70 -2.27
CA GLU A 26 17.10 34.59 -2.09
C GLU A 26 16.30 33.34 -1.73
N TYR A 27 16.82 32.16 -2.05
CA TYR A 27 16.28 30.90 -1.55
C TYR A 27 17.40 29.92 -1.25
N SER A 28 17.13 29.04 -0.28
CA SER A 28 17.85 27.80 -0.10
C SER A 28 16.91 26.63 -0.33
N ALA A 29 17.25 25.81 -1.32
CA ALA A 29 16.67 24.49 -1.52
C ALA A 29 17.72 23.39 -1.25
N ALA A 30 18.77 23.76 -0.52
CA ALA A 30 19.94 22.95 -0.22
C ALA A 30 20.35 23.08 1.26
N ASN A 31 19.45 23.56 2.12
CA ASN A 31 19.79 23.89 3.51
C ASN A 31 20.02 22.59 4.29
N PHE A 32 21.27 22.30 4.61
CA PHE A 32 21.63 21.07 5.30
C PHE A 32 22.08 21.33 6.74
N ASP A 33 22.94 22.33 6.93
CA ASP A 33 23.63 22.59 8.20
C ASP A 33 23.83 24.09 8.50
N THR A 34 23.16 25.00 7.76
CA THR A 34 23.44 26.44 7.84
C THR A 34 22.42 27.28 8.59
N HIS A 35 21.12 27.00 8.44
CA HIS A 35 20.06 27.86 9.01
C HIS A 35 18.92 27.04 9.60
N THR A 36 18.67 27.14 10.90
CA THR A 36 17.59 26.41 11.56
C THR A 36 16.33 27.25 11.71
N ASP A 37 15.18 26.63 11.58
CA ASP A 37 13.88 27.21 11.96
C ASP A 37 13.70 27.30 13.49
N ASN A 38 12.53 27.75 13.94
CA ASN A 38 12.18 27.83 15.37
C ASN A 38 11.89 26.46 16.02
N TYR A 39 11.96 25.37 15.26
CA TYR A 39 11.91 23.99 15.75
C TYR A 39 13.30 23.34 15.82
N GLY A 40 14.34 24.03 15.37
CA GLY A 40 15.71 23.52 15.33
C GLY A 40 16.02 22.67 14.09
N GLU A 41 15.14 22.70 13.08
CA GLU A 41 15.26 21.90 11.86
C GLU A 41 15.85 22.74 10.71
N TYR A 42 16.64 22.11 9.84
CA TYR A 42 17.23 22.75 8.66
C TYR A 42 16.26 22.72 7.46
N GLU A 43 15.11 23.37 7.60
CA GLU A 43 14.12 23.42 6.52
C GLU A 43 14.59 24.31 5.36
N ASP A 44 14.21 23.95 4.14
CA ASP A 44 14.39 24.82 2.98
C ASP A 44 13.63 26.13 3.18
N TRP A 45 14.05 27.19 2.49
CA TRP A 45 13.48 28.50 2.71
C TRP A 45 13.56 29.42 1.50
N VAL A 46 12.64 30.38 1.48
CA VAL A 46 12.62 31.48 0.51
C VAL A 46 12.57 32.81 1.26
N GLU A 47 13.37 33.77 0.81
CA GLU A 47 13.44 35.11 1.34
C GLU A 47 12.72 36.09 0.40
N LEU A 48 11.88 36.94 0.99
CA LEU A 48 11.20 38.01 0.30
C LEU A 48 11.80 39.37 0.68
N TYR A 49 11.94 40.25 -0.29
CA TYR A 49 12.46 41.61 -0.12
C TYR A 49 11.38 42.65 -0.41
N ASN A 50 11.22 43.63 0.48
CA ASN A 50 10.39 44.80 0.25
C ASN A 50 11.22 45.96 -0.30
N SER A 51 11.22 46.14 -1.62
CA SER A 51 11.93 47.22 -2.31
C SER A 51 11.24 48.59 -2.20
N GLY A 52 10.07 48.65 -1.56
CA GLY A 52 9.30 49.87 -1.40
C GLY A 52 9.74 50.72 -0.20
N SER A 53 9.11 51.89 -0.08
CA SER A 53 9.37 52.84 1.02
C SER A 53 8.39 52.70 2.20
N THR A 54 7.48 51.72 2.18
CA THR A 54 6.51 51.46 3.25
C THR A 54 6.48 49.97 3.59
N ALA A 55 6.17 49.63 4.84
CA ALA A 55 5.94 48.25 5.24
C ALA A 55 4.75 47.64 4.46
N VAL A 56 4.82 46.34 4.17
CA VAL A 56 3.75 45.58 3.51
C VAL A 56 3.37 44.41 4.39
N ASP A 57 2.08 44.24 4.63
CA ASP A 57 1.52 43.04 5.24
C ASP A 57 1.16 42.06 4.12
N LEU A 58 1.66 40.84 4.22
CA LEU A 58 1.44 39.77 3.26
C LEU A 58 0.16 38.97 3.53
N ILE A 59 -0.67 39.35 4.50
CA ILE A 59 -1.98 38.70 4.70
C ILE A 59 -2.78 38.63 3.39
N GLY A 60 -3.19 37.41 3.02
CA GLY A 60 -3.91 37.14 1.76
C GLY A 60 -3.05 37.02 0.50
N TRP A 61 -1.76 37.36 0.55
CA TRP A 61 -0.80 37.00 -0.51
C TRP A 61 -0.57 35.49 -0.53
N ALA A 62 0.03 34.99 -1.60
CA ALA A 62 0.30 33.56 -1.73
C ALA A 62 1.73 33.23 -2.21
N LEU A 63 2.26 32.13 -1.69
CA LEU A 63 3.43 31.44 -2.21
C LEU A 63 3.03 30.09 -2.83
N SER A 64 3.77 29.66 -3.83
CA SER A 64 3.56 28.35 -4.46
C SER A 64 4.84 27.75 -5.03
N ASP A 65 4.91 26.42 -4.95
CA ASP A 65 5.86 25.51 -5.60
C ASP A 65 5.34 24.96 -6.95
N LYS A 66 4.14 25.36 -7.37
CA LYS A 66 3.43 24.76 -8.51
C LYS A 66 2.88 25.81 -9.48
N VAL A 67 3.39 25.77 -10.71
CA VAL A 67 2.91 26.61 -11.83
C VAL A 67 1.39 26.47 -12.05
N ALA A 68 0.85 25.26 -11.89
CA ALA A 68 -0.58 25.00 -12.07
C ALA A 68 -1.45 25.53 -10.92
N ASN A 69 -0.87 25.90 -9.78
CA ASN A 69 -1.58 26.42 -8.62
C ASN A 69 -0.80 27.60 -7.99
N PRO A 70 -0.82 28.81 -8.59
CA PRO A 70 -0.03 29.95 -8.13
C PRO A 70 -0.49 30.55 -6.78
N ILE A 71 -1.57 30.03 -6.19
CA ILE A 71 -2.14 30.45 -4.91
C ILE A 71 -2.21 29.29 -3.90
N LYS A 72 -1.23 28.36 -3.96
CA LYS A 72 -1.22 27.12 -3.18
C LYS A 72 -1.20 27.34 -1.66
N TRP A 73 -0.34 28.24 -1.18
CA TRP A 73 -0.24 28.59 0.23
C TRP A 73 -0.51 30.08 0.40
N VAL A 74 -1.65 30.42 0.99
CA VAL A 74 -2.03 31.80 1.30
C VAL A 74 -1.61 32.10 2.72
N PHE A 75 -0.94 33.23 2.96
CA PHE A 75 -0.52 33.63 4.30
C PHE A 75 -1.73 33.66 5.26
N PRO A 76 -1.77 32.79 6.28
CA PRO A 76 -2.98 32.57 7.10
C PRO A 76 -3.20 33.67 8.15
N ALA A 77 -2.19 34.49 8.40
CA ALA A 77 -2.22 35.60 9.35
C ALA A 77 -1.34 36.76 8.85
N SER A 78 -1.38 37.88 9.58
CA SER A 78 -0.54 39.05 9.31
C SER A 78 0.95 38.68 9.37
N PHE A 79 1.70 39.07 8.32
CA PHE A 79 3.15 38.87 8.21
C PHE A 79 3.75 40.09 7.51
N ILE A 80 4.40 40.95 8.29
CA ILE A 80 4.79 42.30 7.85
C ILE A 80 6.27 42.35 7.51
N ILE A 81 6.60 42.76 6.28
CA ILE A 81 7.98 43.06 5.86
C ILE A 81 8.16 44.59 5.85
N PRO A 82 9.02 45.18 6.72
CA PRO A 82 9.28 46.60 6.71
C PRO A 82 9.91 47.10 5.40
N ALA A 83 9.83 48.41 5.16
CA ALA A 83 10.40 49.04 3.97
C ALA A 83 11.93 48.82 3.89
N GLY A 84 12.41 48.28 2.78
CA GLY A 84 13.84 48.02 2.58
C GLY A 84 14.40 46.82 3.34
N GLU A 85 13.55 46.04 4.02
CA GLU A 85 13.95 44.85 4.78
C GLU A 85 13.61 43.56 4.02
N VAL A 86 14.18 42.45 4.49
CA VAL A 86 13.95 41.09 4.02
C VAL A 86 13.29 40.23 5.10
N ALA A 87 12.62 39.16 4.71
CA ALA A 87 12.08 38.17 5.64
C ALA A 87 12.06 36.76 5.02
N ILE A 88 12.42 35.77 5.84
CA ILE A 88 12.42 34.36 5.46
C ILE A 88 11.07 33.69 5.72
N ILE A 89 10.70 32.78 4.83
CA ILE A 89 9.60 31.83 4.96
C ILE A 89 10.16 30.41 4.76
N TYR A 90 9.92 29.53 5.74
CA TYR A 90 10.36 28.13 5.69
C TYR A 90 9.39 27.25 4.91
N CYS A 91 9.92 26.36 4.09
CA CYS A 91 9.19 25.39 3.28
C CYS A 91 9.19 24.03 3.98
N SER A 92 8.32 23.88 4.98
CA SER A 92 8.39 22.79 5.97
C SER A 92 7.15 21.90 6.07
N SER A 93 6.13 22.16 5.24
CA SER A 93 4.80 21.54 5.29
C SER A 93 4.03 21.64 6.62
N ARG A 94 4.42 22.54 7.54
CA ARG A 94 3.71 22.74 8.82
C ARG A 94 2.44 23.59 8.71
N ASP A 95 2.31 24.38 7.63
CA ASP A 95 1.15 25.25 7.36
C ASP A 95 0.76 26.20 8.50
N GLU A 96 1.70 27.03 8.97
CA GLU A 96 1.46 27.91 10.12
C GLU A 96 2.27 29.20 10.08
N ILE A 97 1.85 30.16 10.91
CA ILE A 97 2.69 31.28 11.35
C ILE A 97 2.75 31.23 12.87
N ASN A 98 3.91 30.89 13.42
CA ASN A 98 4.11 30.74 14.85
C ASN A 98 5.30 31.58 15.31
N GLY A 99 5.12 32.38 16.36
CA GLY A 99 6.19 33.24 16.89
C GLY A 99 6.76 34.27 15.90
N GLY A 100 6.01 34.62 14.84
CA GLY A 100 6.50 35.50 13.75
C GLY A 100 7.32 34.79 12.68
N VAL A 101 7.42 33.46 12.74
CA VAL A 101 8.06 32.62 11.72
C VAL A 101 6.98 31.97 10.86
N ALA A 102 7.12 32.07 9.54
CA ALA A 102 6.17 31.53 8.57
C ALA A 102 6.65 30.19 8.03
N HIS A 103 5.74 29.22 7.98
CA HIS A 103 5.93 27.88 7.47
C HIS A 103 4.88 27.55 6.40
N THR A 104 5.30 27.24 5.18
CA THR A 104 4.38 26.87 4.11
C THR A 104 3.76 25.49 4.35
N ASN A 105 2.69 25.18 3.62
CA ASN A 105 2.08 23.84 3.56
C ASN A 105 2.79 22.89 2.57
N PHE A 106 4.02 23.21 2.16
CA PHE A 106 4.79 22.41 1.22
C PHE A 106 6.29 22.40 1.56
N LYS A 107 7.02 21.47 0.94
CA LYS A 107 8.48 21.42 0.92
C LYS A 107 8.98 21.63 -0.51
N ILE A 108 10.27 21.90 -0.67
CA ILE A 108 10.93 22.03 -1.97
C ILE A 108 11.83 20.81 -2.19
N THR A 109 12.06 20.45 -3.45
CA THR A 109 12.95 19.35 -3.83
C THR A 109 13.75 19.74 -5.06
N GLN A 110 14.92 20.34 -4.87
CA GLN A 110 15.65 21.03 -5.94
C GLN A 110 16.02 20.13 -7.11
N THR A 111 16.25 18.83 -6.87
CA THR A 111 16.69 17.89 -7.91
C THR A 111 15.54 17.24 -8.68
N LYS A 112 14.28 17.56 -8.37
CA LYS A 112 13.10 17.08 -9.11
C LYS A 112 12.96 17.73 -10.50
N GLY A 113 13.61 18.89 -10.71
CA GLY A 113 13.78 19.54 -12.01
C GLY A 113 12.61 20.41 -12.49
N ASN A 114 11.51 20.50 -11.73
CA ASN A 114 10.35 21.33 -12.08
C ASN A 114 9.84 22.22 -10.94
N GLU A 115 10.61 22.35 -9.86
CA GLU A 115 10.28 23.20 -8.72
C GLU A 115 10.46 24.70 -9.08
N VAL A 116 9.60 25.53 -8.51
CA VAL A 116 9.54 26.97 -8.74
C VAL A 116 9.17 27.66 -7.43
N PHE A 117 9.57 28.91 -7.23
CA PHE A 117 8.90 29.78 -6.28
C PHE A 117 8.06 30.79 -7.04
N MET A 118 6.79 30.91 -6.69
CA MET A 118 5.87 31.89 -7.24
C MET A 118 5.25 32.71 -6.12
N LEU A 119 5.28 34.03 -6.26
CA LEU A 119 4.69 34.99 -5.34
C LEU A 119 3.52 35.68 -6.03
N SER A 120 2.32 35.55 -5.46
CA SER A 120 1.12 36.24 -5.93
C SER A 120 0.63 37.24 -4.89
N ASP A 121 0.09 38.38 -5.34
CA ASP A 121 -0.50 39.39 -4.45
C ASP A 121 -1.84 38.93 -3.85
N ASN A 122 -2.43 39.76 -2.99
CA ASN A 122 -3.72 39.47 -2.34
C ASN A 122 -4.93 39.42 -3.30
N THR A 123 -4.75 39.75 -4.58
CA THR A 123 -5.76 39.57 -5.63
C THR A 123 -5.55 38.30 -6.44
N GLY A 124 -4.48 37.55 -6.13
CA GLY A 124 -4.08 36.33 -6.85
C GLY A 124 -3.31 36.61 -8.15
N ILE A 125 -2.85 37.84 -8.38
CA ILE A 125 -2.02 38.17 -9.54
C ILE A 125 -0.56 37.83 -9.23
N LEU A 126 0.09 37.10 -10.13
CA LEU A 126 1.51 36.77 -10.03
C LEU A 126 2.37 38.05 -10.06
N VAL A 127 3.23 38.19 -9.06
CA VAL A 127 4.10 39.34 -8.81
C VAL A 127 5.55 39.03 -9.21
N ASP A 128 6.07 37.90 -8.76
CA ASP A 128 7.44 37.45 -9.03
C ASP A 128 7.52 35.93 -9.07
N SER A 129 8.54 35.40 -9.76
CA SER A 129 8.78 33.96 -9.81
C SER A 129 10.22 33.63 -10.15
N VAL A 130 10.73 32.51 -9.63
CA VAL A 130 12.05 31.98 -9.97
C VAL A 130 12.02 30.45 -10.04
N SER A 131 12.65 29.86 -11.05
CA SER A 131 12.85 28.41 -11.12
C SER A 131 13.93 27.98 -10.13
N VAL A 132 13.69 26.87 -9.42
CA VAL A 132 14.68 26.26 -8.55
C VAL A 132 15.70 25.53 -9.41
N ILE A 133 16.99 25.78 -9.16
CA ILE A 133 18.11 25.13 -9.84
C ILE A 133 18.97 24.46 -8.78
N PRO A 134 19.46 23.23 -9.00
CA PRO A 134 20.31 22.54 -8.04
C PRO A 134 21.52 23.37 -7.58
N ASN A 135 21.75 23.32 -6.27
CA ASN A 135 22.85 23.90 -5.53
C ASN A 135 23.64 22.81 -4.82
N GLN A 136 24.93 23.07 -4.61
CA GLN A 136 25.72 22.24 -3.72
C GLN A 136 25.26 22.44 -2.26
N LYS A 137 25.64 21.49 -1.40
CA LYS A 137 25.29 21.47 0.02
C LYS A 137 25.38 22.85 0.66
N SER A 138 24.26 23.30 1.22
CA SER A 138 24.11 24.55 1.96
C SER A 138 24.43 25.85 1.19
N HIS A 139 24.58 25.79 -0.13
CA HIS A 139 24.64 26.98 -0.97
C HIS A 139 23.23 27.49 -1.28
N THR A 140 23.11 28.79 -1.46
CA THR A 140 21.84 29.45 -1.81
C THR A 140 21.91 30.08 -3.19
N ARG A 141 20.75 30.44 -3.72
CA ARG A 141 20.62 31.24 -4.95
C ARG A 141 19.85 32.50 -4.62
N GLY A 142 20.34 33.64 -5.10
CA GLY A 142 19.71 34.92 -4.82
C GLY A 142 20.03 35.97 -5.87
N ARG A 143 19.36 37.10 -5.77
CA ARG A 143 19.68 38.30 -6.57
C ARG A 143 21.06 38.83 -6.16
N GLU A 144 21.87 39.29 -7.11
CA GLU A 144 23.25 39.75 -6.88
C GLU A 144 23.38 40.77 -5.73
N THR A 145 22.42 41.68 -5.66
CA THR A 145 22.11 42.51 -4.49
C THR A 145 20.58 42.50 -4.31
N ASN A 146 20.06 42.95 -3.16
CA ASN A 146 18.62 42.99 -2.92
C ASN A 146 17.87 43.68 -4.08
N GLY A 147 16.89 42.98 -4.65
CA GLY A 147 16.09 43.46 -5.79
C GLY A 147 16.81 43.57 -7.14
N ALA A 148 18.07 43.12 -7.28
CA ALA A 148 18.78 43.11 -8.56
C ALA A 148 18.17 42.14 -9.58
N ASN A 149 18.36 42.38 -10.87
CA ASN A 149 17.82 41.51 -11.92
C ASN A 149 18.60 40.19 -12.09
N ASN A 150 19.89 40.19 -11.77
CA ASN A 150 20.77 39.04 -11.97
C ASN A 150 20.66 38.09 -10.79
N TRP A 151 20.46 36.80 -11.06
CA TRP A 151 20.57 35.73 -10.08
C TRP A 151 21.98 35.14 -10.07
N LYS A 152 22.46 34.79 -8.88
CA LYS A 152 23.82 34.35 -8.61
C LYS A 152 23.81 33.23 -7.56
N VAL A 153 24.94 32.53 -7.45
CA VAL A 153 25.19 31.53 -6.42
C VAL A 153 25.80 32.21 -5.19
N PHE A 154 25.45 31.77 -3.99
CA PHE A 154 26.10 32.18 -2.76
C PHE A 154 26.62 30.94 -2.06
N THR A 155 27.95 30.85 -1.93
CA THR A 155 28.60 29.77 -1.16
C THR A 155 28.44 29.97 0.36
N THR A 156 27.92 31.13 0.76
CA THR A 156 27.47 31.45 2.11
C THR A 156 26.25 32.35 1.94
N GLY A 157 25.07 31.81 2.21
CA GLY A 157 23.81 32.53 2.04
C GLY A 157 23.69 33.76 2.95
N THR A 158 22.71 34.62 2.65
CA THR A 158 22.48 35.88 3.37
C THR A 158 21.13 35.94 4.11
N PRO A 159 20.70 34.88 4.81
CA PRO A 159 19.37 34.80 5.42
C PRO A 159 19.08 35.99 6.35
N ASN A 160 17.98 36.70 6.08
CA ASN A 160 17.50 37.89 6.80
C ASN A 160 18.50 39.07 6.78
N THR A 161 19.37 39.15 5.77
CA THR A 161 20.33 40.25 5.59
C THR A 161 20.38 40.71 4.14
N ASN A 162 21.15 41.76 3.84
CA ASN A 162 21.31 42.19 2.45
C ASN A 162 22.21 41.21 1.68
N ASN A 163 21.78 40.80 0.50
CA ASN A 163 22.57 39.98 -0.42
C ASN A 163 23.93 40.63 -0.69
N ALA A 164 25.00 39.88 -0.43
CA ALA A 164 26.38 40.28 -0.60
C ALA A 164 27.26 39.06 -0.89
N SER A 165 28.43 39.27 -1.49
CA SER A 165 29.38 38.20 -1.84
C SER A 165 28.84 37.18 -2.85
N ALA A 166 27.98 37.64 -3.76
CA ALA A 166 27.49 36.83 -4.87
C ALA A 166 28.65 36.26 -5.73
N MET A 167 28.52 35.00 -6.10
CA MET A 167 29.45 34.25 -6.94
C MET A 167 28.84 34.00 -8.32
N GLU A 168 29.71 33.73 -9.30
CA GLU A 168 29.27 33.22 -10.60
C GLU A 168 28.70 31.80 -10.47
N GLU A 169 28.13 31.29 -11.56
CA GLU A 169 27.68 29.89 -11.62
C GLU A 169 28.85 28.91 -11.37
N TYR A 170 28.51 27.68 -10.94
CA TYR A 170 29.48 26.61 -10.72
C TYR A 170 30.35 26.35 -11.96
N ALA A 171 31.61 25.97 -11.74
CA ALA A 171 32.45 25.48 -12.82
C ALA A 171 31.82 24.27 -13.52
N THR A 172 32.21 24.03 -14.77
CA THR A 172 31.65 22.94 -15.58
C THR A 172 32.10 21.57 -15.04
N THR A 173 31.14 20.70 -14.76
CA THR A 173 31.36 19.34 -14.25
C THR A 173 32.20 18.48 -15.22
N PRO A 174 33.21 17.73 -14.76
CA PRO A 174 33.99 16.85 -15.61
C PRO A 174 33.15 15.79 -16.36
N ILE A 175 33.48 15.57 -17.63
CA ILE A 175 32.85 14.58 -18.50
C ILE A 175 33.79 13.38 -18.66
N PHE A 176 33.26 12.20 -18.37
CA PHE A 176 33.93 10.92 -18.53
C PHE A 176 33.76 10.39 -19.96
N SER A 177 34.80 9.81 -20.53
CA SER A 177 34.75 9.19 -21.88
C SER A 177 34.06 7.84 -21.92
N GLN A 178 33.79 7.24 -20.77
CA GLN A 178 33.22 5.91 -20.59
C GLN A 178 32.15 5.96 -19.51
N ASN A 179 31.06 5.22 -19.70
CA ASN A 179 29.97 5.11 -18.72
C ASN A 179 30.36 4.15 -17.58
N SER A 180 29.77 4.29 -16.40
CA SER A 180 29.90 3.26 -15.35
C SER A 180 29.27 1.92 -15.78
N GLY A 181 29.64 0.84 -15.08
CA GLY A 181 29.13 -0.51 -15.35
C GLY A 181 30.22 -1.54 -15.67
N TYR A 182 29.81 -2.66 -16.29
CA TYR A 182 30.69 -3.79 -16.60
C TYR A 182 31.62 -3.56 -17.80
N TYR A 183 32.86 -4.04 -17.66
CA TYR A 183 33.86 -4.11 -18.72
C TYR A 183 34.60 -5.44 -18.71
N ASN A 184 34.77 -6.06 -19.88
CA ASN A 184 35.43 -7.36 -20.04
C ASN A 184 36.96 -7.28 -20.21
N ALA A 185 37.55 -6.10 -19.99
CA ALA A 185 38.98 -5.85 -20.05
C ALA A 185 39.31 -4.50 -19.39
N PRO A 186 40.57 -4.29 -18.97
CA PRO A 186 41.06 -2.98 -18.56
C PRO A 186 40.76 -1.87 -19.58
N ILE A 187 40.48 -0.67 -19.09
CA ILE A 187 40.17 0.52 -19.91
C ILE A 187 41.13 1.67 -19.65
N ASN A 188 41.23 2.60 -20.62
CA ASN A 188 41.90 3.88 -20.44
C ASN A 188 40.85 4.99 -20.44
N LEU A 189 40.57 5.54 -19.26
CA LEU A 189 39.58 6.57 -19.05
C LEU A 189 40.18 7.96 -19.32
N THR A 190 39.57 8.74 -20.21
CA THR A 190 39.85 10.17 -20.34
C THR A 190 38.75 11.02 -19.70
N LEU A 191 39.16 12.14 -19.10
CA LEU A 191 38.29 13.18 -18.54
C LEU A 191 38.40 14.44 -19.40
N SER A 192 37.31 15.20 -19.50
CA SER A 192 37.28 16.44 -20.27
C SER A 192 36.33 17.46 -19.64
N SER A 193 36.49 18.73 -20.01
CA SER A 193 35.55 19.80 -19.67
C SER A 193 35.32 20.69 -20.90
N PRO A 194 34.09 21.18 -21.13
CA PRO A 194 33.83 22.15 -22.18
C PRO A 194 34.44 23.54 -21.89
N ASP A 195 34.80 23.86 -20.64
CA ASP A 195 35.50 25.09 -20.29
C ASP A 195 37.02 24.87 -20.31
N PRO A 196 37.77 25.51 -21.21
CA PRO A 196 39.22 25.35 -21.25
C PRO A 196 39.95 26.04 -20.08
N ASN A 197 39.26 26.82 -19.23
CA ASN A 197 39.85 27.58 -18.13
C ASN A 197 39.72 26.90 -16.76
N VAL A 198 39.32 25.62 -16.73
CA VAL A 198 39.26 24.81 -15.52
C VAL A 198 40.42 23.80 -15.46
N THR A 199 40.82 23.46 -14.25
CA THR A 199 41.70 22.32 -13.96
C THR A 199 40.87 21.20 -13.35
N ILE A 200 41.00 19.99 -13.89
CA ILE A 200 40.30 18.80 -13.39
C ILE A 200 41.19 18.08 -12.37
N TYR A 201 40.61 17.78 -11.21
CA TYR A 201 41.21 16.99 -10.14
C TYR A 201 40.40 15.71 -9.92
N TYR A 202 41.05 14.61 -9.57
CA TYR A 202 40.38 13.32 -9.41
C TYR A 202 40.95 12.46 -8.27
N SER A 203 40.14 11.50 -7.81
CA SER A 203 40.50 10.44 -6.87
C SER A 203 40.12 9.07 -7.45
N LEU A 204 40.79 8.01 -6.96
CA LEU A 204 40.58 6.61 -7.38
C LEU A 204 40.25 5.69 -6.20
N ASN A 205 40.12 6.25 -5.00
CA ASN A 205 39.97 5.54 -3.73
C ASN A 205 38.65 5.88 -3.02
N GLY A 206 37.76 6.64 -3.66
CA GLY A 206 36.48 7.04 -3.10
C GLY A 206 36.43 8.41 -2.41
N ASP A 207 37.59 9.00 -2.07
CA ASP A 207 37.65 10.33 -1.44
C ASP A 207 37.02 11.40 -2.33
N GLU A 208 36.34 12.38 -1.72
CA GLU A 208 35.90 13.56 -2.47
C GLU A 208 37.11 14.36 -2.99
N PRO A 209 37.26 14.52 -4.32
CA PRO A 209 38.40 15.24 -4.86
C PRO A 209 38.26 16.74 -4.60
N ASN A 210 39.40 17.40 -4.39
CA ASN A 210 39.51 18.86 -4.27
C ASN A 210 40.76 19.35 -5.03
N ASN A 211 41.08 20.64 -4.94
CA ASN A 211 42.22 21.25 -5.65
C ASN A 211 43.61 20.80 -5.13
N THR A 212 43.68 19.90 -4.16
CA THR A 212 44.91 19.23 -3.69
C THR A 212 45.00 17.76 -4.11
N SER A 213 43.96 17.21 -4.74
CA SER A 213 43.93 15.84 -5.26
C SER A 213 44.77 15.69 -6.55
N ASN A 214 44.72 14.52 -7.18
CA ASN A 214 45.50 14.27 -8.40
C ASN A 214 45.02 15.16 -9.55
N THR A 215 45.92 15.93 -10.16
CA THR A 215 45.61 16.71 -11.36
C THR A 215 45.52 15.82 -12.58
N TYR A 216 44.44 15.93 -13.34
CA TYR A 216 44.28 15.21 -14.61
C TYR A 216 45.22 15.77 -15.68
N THR A 217 46.13 14.92 -16.18
CA THR A 217 47.13 15.29 -17.20
C THR A 217 47.14 14.36 -18.43
N GLY A 218 46.38 13.26 -18.39
CA GLY A 218 46.30 12.28 -19.46
C GLY A 218 45.41 11.08 -19.09
N PRO A 219 45.22 10.10 -19.98
CA PRO A 219 44.37 8.93 -19.72
C PRO A 219 44.73 8.19 -18.43
N ILE A 220 43.70 7.77 -17.68
CA ILE A 220 43.82 7.01 -16.42
C ILE A 220 43.59 5.53 -16.75
N ALA A 221 44.55 4.67 -16.42
CA ALA A 221 44.41 3.23 -16.61
C ALA A 221 43.58 2.61 -15.47
N ILE A 222 42.44 1.98 -15.81
CA ILE A 222 41.56 1.27 -14.89
C ILE A 222 41.72 -0.23 -15.15
N ASN A 223 42.48 -0.90 -14.28
CA ASN A 223 42.87 -2.31 -14.47
C ASN A 223 42.02 -3.29 -13.66
N ASN A 224 41.40 -2.82 -12.59
CA ASN A 224 40.53 -3.57 -11.69
C ASN A 224 39.27 -2.75 -11.45
N THR A 225 38.29 -3.33 -10.74
CA THR A 225 37.12 -2.57 -10.30
C THR A 225 37.56 -1.32 -9.54
N THR A 226 37.05 -0.15 -9.93
CA THR A 226 37.50 1.13 -9.38
C THR A 226 36.39 2.18 -9.48
N VAL A 227 36.19 2.92 -8.39
CA VAL A 227 35.42 4.16 -8.41
C VAL A 227 36.35 5.32 -8.76
N VAL A 228 35.93 6.17 -9.69
CA VAL A 228 36.66 7.38 -10.08
C VAL A 228 35.78 8.58 -9.83
N LYS A 229 36.24 9.52 -8.99
CA LYS A 229 35.57 10.81 -8.75
C LYS A 229 36.39 11.94 -9.32
N ALA A 230 35.76 12.95 -9.90
CA ALA A 230 36.44 14.11 -10.50
C ALA A 230 35.68 15.42 -10.29
N VAL A 231 36.42 16.51 -10.08
CA VAL A 231 35.92 17.88 -9.90
C VAL A 231 36.72 18.88 -10.73
N SER A 232 36.07 19.94 -11.21
CA SER A 232 36.70 21.05 -11.92
C SER A 232 36.84 22.28 -11.02
N TYR A 233 38.03 22.91 -11.03
CA TYR A 233 38.25 24.22 -10.42
C TYR A 233 38.57 25.26 -11.48
N SER A 234 37.86 26.38 -11.45
CA SER A 234 38.15 27.52 -12.31
C SER A 234 39.39 28.29 -11.84
N SER A 235 40.11 28.86 -12.79
CA SER A 235 41.14 29.86 -12.50
C SER A 235 40.57 31.19 -11.97
N ASN A 236 39.27 31.45 -12.18
CA ASN A 236 38.58 32.62 -11.62
C ASN A 236 38.07 32.34 -10.19
N PRO A 237 38.54 33.06 -9.15
CA PRO A 237 38.13 32.83 -7.77
C PRO A 237 36.66 33.13 -7.48
N THR A 238 35.94 33.84 -8.37
CA THR A 238 34.49 34.09 -8.21
C THR A 238 33.62 32.98 -8.80
N VAL A 239 34.21 31.92 -9.35
CA VAL A 239 33.50 30.74 -9.87
C VAL A 239 33.70 29.59 -8.87
N PRO A 240 32.65 29.14 -8.17
CA PRO A 240 32.75 28.01 -7.26
C PRO A 240 33.14 26.70 -8.00
N PRO A 241 33.68 25.69 -7.29
CA PRO A 241 34.00 24.40 -7.89
C PRO A 241 32.77 23.74 -8.54
N SER A 242 32.99 22.88 -9.53
CA SER A 242 31.89 22.12 -10.14
C SER A 242 31.27 21.13 -9.14
N PHE A 243 30.12 20.56 -9.49
CA PHE A 243 29.71 19.28 -8.89
C PHE A 243 30.75 18.19 -9.17
N ILE A 244 30.78 17.16 -8.34
CA ILE A 244 31.64 15.99 -8.51
C ILE A 244 30.99 15.03 -9.50
N SER A 245 31.73 14.64 -10.53
CA SER A 245 31.34 13.56 -11.44
C SER A 245 32.00 12.27 -10.97
N TYR A 246 31.25 11.18 -10.90
CA TYR A 246 31.73 9.91 -10.35
C TYR A 246 31.14 8.71 -11.09
N ASN A 247 31.98 7.72 -11.40
CA ASN A 247 31.59 6.48 -12.06
C ASN A 247 32.35 5.30 -11.46
N THR A 248 31.65 4.19 -11.22
CA THR A 248 32.24 2.89 -10.88
C THR A 248 32.39 2.02 -12.12
N PHE A 249 33.60 1.52 -12.35
CA PHE A 249 33.92 0.62 -13.45
C PHE A 249 34.21 -0.76 -12.90
N PHE A 250 33.42 -1.76 -13.27
CA PHE A 250 33.59 -3.15 -12.84
C PHE A 250 34.39 -3.91 -13.89
N ILE A 251 35.63 -4.30 -13.58
CA ILE A 251 36.54 -4.90 -14.57
C ILE A 251 36.60 -6.41 -14.39
N ASN A 252 36.12 -7.16 -15.38
CA ASN A 252 35.99 -8.62 -15.35
C ASN A 252 35.18 -9.12 -14.15
N ASP A 253 34.20 -8.34 -13.72
CA ASP A 253 33.47 -8.58 -12.50
C ASP A 253 31.97 -8.44 -12.77
N THR A 254 31.24 -9.56 -12.74
CA THR A 254 29.81 -9.63 -13.08
C THR A 254 29.05 -10.43 -12.05
N HIS A 255 27.82 -10.02 -11.77
CA HIS A 255 26.94 -10.62 -10.76
C HIS A 255 25.60 -11.07 -11.32
N THR A 256 24.92 -11.93 -10.58
CA THR A 256 23.57 -12.43 -10.91
C THR A 256 22.44 -11.59 -10.33
N ILE A 257 22.77 -10.69 -9.40
CA ILE A 257 21.86 -9.78 -8.70
C ILE A 257 22.31 -8.32 -8.87
N PRO A 258 21.44 -7.33 -8.59
CA PRO A 258 21.77 -5.90 -8.63
C PRO A 258 22.99 -5.51 -7.78
N ILE A 259 23.59 -4.35 -8.08
CA ILE A 259 24.79 -3.86 -7.40
C ILE A 259 24.54 -2.47 -6.83
N LEU A 260 24.89 -2.27 -5.57
CA LEU A 260 25.02 -0.96 -4.95
C LEU A 260 26.52 -0.64 -4.76
N SER A 261 27.05 0.24 -5.61
CA SER A 261 28.40 0.79 -5.40
C SER A 261 28.30 2.02 -4.49
N ILE A 262 28.91 1.96 -3.31
CA ILE A 262 29.00 3.06 -2.37
C ILE A 262 30.42 3.62 -2.36
N SER A 263 30.56 4.93 -2.21
CA SER A 263 31.89 5.53 -2.07
C SER A 263 31.94 6.80 -1.23
N GLY A 264 33.00 6.94 -0.46
CA GLY A 264 33.22 8.06 0.46
C GLY A 264 34.64 8.05 1.02
N ASP A 265 34.91 9.01 1.89
CA ASP A 265 36.27 9.26 2.38
C ASP A 265 36.85 8.07 3.17
N VAL A 266 38.14 7.81 2.97
CA VAL A 266 38.88 6.72 3.65
C VAL A 266 39.45 7.13 5.02
N GLY A 267 39.48 8.43 5.31
CA GLY A 267 40.05 8.99 6.54
C GLY A 267 39.17 8.79 7.77
N ALA A 268 39.69 9.18 8.94
CA ALA A 268 38.94 9.17 10.19
C ALA A 268 37.65 10.00 10.07
N GLY A 269 36.53 9.43 10.51
CA GLY A 269 35.20 10.01 10.33
C GLY A 269 34.57 9.77 8.96
N GLY A 270 35.26 9.11 8.02
CA GLY A 270 34.79 8.83 6.68
C GLY A 270 33.95 7.54 6.57
N LEU A 271 33.52 7.22 5.34
CA LEU A 271 32.67 6.05 5.08
C LEU A 271 33.39 4.73 5.37
N VAL A 272 34.68 4.63 5.05
CA VAL A 272 35.46 3.43 5.37
C VAL A 272 35.62 3.29 6.88
N ASP A 273 35.82 4.39 7.61
CA ASP A 273 35.90 4.36 9.08
C ASP A 273 34.58 3.94 9.73
N LEU A 274 33.44 4.30 9.16
CA LEU A 274 32.12 3.79 9.60
C LEU A 274 32.04 2.26 9.45
N LEU A 275 32.40 1.73 8.28
CA LEU A 275 32.20 0.32 7.94
C LEU A 275 33.33 -0.61 8.43
N ASP A 276 34.53 -0.09 8.70
CA ASP A 276 35.72 -0.87 9.09
C ASP A 276 36.37 -0.40 10.41
N GLY A 277 36.06 0.80 10.93
CA GLY A 277 36.68 1.38 12.14
C GLY A 277 36.28 0.80 13.50
N GLY A 278 35.38 -0.20 13.53
CA GLY A 278 34.95 -0.90 14.74
C GLY A 278 33.94 -0.11 15.58
N TRP A 279 33.78 -0.50 16.85
CA TRP A 279 32.78 0.07 17.76
C TRP A 279 32.92 1.57 18.03
N GLY A 280 34.12 2.14 17.85
CA GLY A 280 34.37 3.58 17.99
C GLY A 280 33.65 4.44 16.95
N SER A 281 33.20 3.82 15.85
CA SER A 281 32.63 4.49 14.67
C SER A 281 31.10 4.51 14.65
N THR A 282 30.44 4.01 15.69
CA THR A 282 28.97 3.84 15.75
C THR A 282 28.16 5.13 15.70
N GLY A 283 28.77 6.27 16.04
CA GLY A 283 28.14 7.60 15.99
C GLY A 283 28.54 8.44 14.78
N LEU A 284 29.23 7.85 13.79
CA LEU A 284 29.61 8.56 12.57
C LEU A 284 28.43 8.66 11.60
N GLU A 285 28.33 9.81 10.95
CA GLU A 285 27.38 10.08 9.87
C GLU A 285 28.12 10.58 8.61
N PRO A 286 29.01 9.76 8.02
CA PRO A 286 29.82 10.20 6.89
C PRO A 286 28.97 10.48 5.65
N GLN A 287 29.44 11.42 4.85
CA GLN A 287 28.89 11.76 3.56
C GLN A 287 29.56 10.93 2.46
N GLY A 288 28.80 10.65 1.40
CA GLY A 288 29.33 9.95 0.24
C GLY A 288 28.33 9.83 -0.89
N THR A 289 28.62 8.96 -1.84
CA THR A 289 27.83 8.77 -3.06
C THR A 289 27.48 7.31 -3.27
N ILE A 290 26.35 7.08 -3.95
CA ILE A 290 25.92 5.76 -4.39
C ILE A 290 25.73 5.72 -5.91
N GLU A 291 25.91 4.54 -6.49
CA GLU A 291 25.48 4.17 -7.83
C GLU A 291 24.75 2.81 -7.75
N TRP A 292 23.49 2.79 -8.19
CA TRP A 292 22.62 1.62 -8.22
C TRP A 292 22.57 1.03 -9.63
N PHE A 293 22.94 -0.23 -9.77
CA PHE A 293 23.00 -0.94 -11.06
C PHE A 293 22.07 -2.15 -11.07
N ASP A 294 21.50 -2.44 -12.24
CA ASP A 294 20.84 -3.72 -12.46
C ASP A 294 21.86 -4.88 -12.51
N LYS A 295 21.38 -6.12 -12.54
CA LYS A 295 22.24 -7.31 -12.63
C LYS A 295 23.11 -7.37 -13.89
N ASN A 296 22.76 -6.60 -14.95
CA ASN A 296 23.51 -6.51 -16.19
C ASN A 296 24.57 -5.39 -16.15
N GLY A 297 24.76 -4.74 -14.99
CA GLY A 297 25.73 -3.67 -14.81
C GLY A 297 25.29 -2.35 -15.47
N VAL A 298 23.99 -2.19 -15.77
CA VAL A 298 23.42 -0.93 -16.27
C VAL A 298 23.11 -0.04 -15.09
N LEU A 299 23.64 1.18 -15.09
CA LEU A 299 23.32 2.20 -14.09
C LEU A 299 21.84 2.57 -14.18
N LEU A 300 21.11 2.36 -13.08
CA LEU A 300 19.70 2.70 -12.94
C LEU A 300 19.54 4.08 -12.29
N ASP A 301 20.27 4.33 -11.20
CA ASP A 301 20.25 5.62 -10.52
C ASP A 301 21.55 5.88 -9.73
N LYS A 302 21.78 7.13 -9.34
CA LYS A 302 22.91 7.56 -8.52
C LYS A 302 22.59 8.84 -7.75
N GLY A 303 23.32 9.07 -6.67
CA GLY A 303 23.19 10.30 -5.91
C GLY A 303 24.18 10.40 -4.76
N ALA A 304 24.00 11.43 -3.94
CA ALA A 304 24.85 11.71 -2.79
C ALA A 304 24.00 11.88 -1.54
N GLY A 305 24.58 11.55 -0.40
CA GLY A 305 23.84 11.47 0.83
C GLY A 305 24.71 11.10 2.02
N GLU A 306 24.04 10.62 3.06
CA GLU A 306 24.65 10.29 4.34
C GLU A 306 24.44 8.84 4.66
N PHE A 307 25.45 8.28 5.33
CA PHE A 307 25.45 6.91 5.83
C PHE A 307 25.43 6.96 7.34
N ASN A 308 24.76 6.01 7.98
CA ASN A 308 24.91 5.81 9.42
C ASN A 308 24.72 4.33 9.77
N LYS A 309 24.93 4.02 11.05
CA LYS A 309 24.82 2.67 11.58
C LYS A 309 23.41 2.11 11.44
N HIS A 310 23.31 0.89 10.89
CA HIS A 310 22.10 0.07 10.99
C HIS A 310 22.37 -1.23 11.74
N GLY A 311 21.60 -1.50 12.80
CA GLY A 311 21.70 -2.69 13.64
C GLY A 311 22.38 -2.41 14.98
N ASN A 312 22.34 -3.40 15.87
CA ASN A 312 22.98 -3.33 17.19
C ASN A 312 24.06 -4.40 17.34
N ASP A 313 23.69 -5.63 17.67
CA ASP A 313 24.66 -6.68 18.02
C ASP A 313 25.44 -7.17 16.79
N SER A 314 24.80 -7.20 15.62
CA SER A 314 25.43 -7.53 14.33
C SER A 314 26.53 -6.56 13.89
N TRP A 315 26.67 -5.41 14.54
CA TRP A 315 27.82 -4.52 14.32
C TRP A 315 29.12 -5.01 14.97
N ALA A 316 29.06 -6.12 15.72
CA ALA A 316 30.25 -6.85 16.16
C ALA A 316 31.02 -7.49 14.99
N TYR A 317 30.36 -7.70 13.85
CA TYR A 317 30.95 -8.32 12.66
C TYR A 317 31.68 -7.31 11.79
N ASP A 318 32.65 -7.79 11.00
CA ASP A 318 33.37 -6.92 10.06
C ASP A 318 32.47 -6.52 8.86
N GLN A 319 31.52 -7.38 8.47
CA GLN A 319 30.47 -7.02 7.53
C GLN A 319 29.30 -6.35 8.27
N ARG A 320 29.21 -5.02 8.16
CA ARG A 320 28.23 -4.21 8.91
C ARG A 320 27.05 -3.76 8.06
N GLY A 321 25.87 -3.70 8.66
CA GLY A 321 24.69 -3.05 8.07
C GLY A 321 24.73 -1.53 8.22
N PHE A 322 24.15 -0.80 7.28
CA PHE A 322 24.11 0.67 7.31
C PHE A 322 22.81 1.20 6.72
N ASP A 323 22.37 2.38 7.16
CA ASP A 323 21.36 3.13 6.42
C ASP A 323 22.03 4.06 5.43
N TYR A 324 21.35 4.28 4.31
CA TYR A 324 21.69 5.35 3.38
C TYR A 324 20.52 6.31 3.25
N ILE A 325 20.80 7.61 3.35
CA ILE A 325 19.83 8.68 3.21
C ILE A 325 20.27 9.56 2.04
N MET A 326 19.52 9.52 0.94
CA MET A 326 19.70 10.43 -0.18
C MET A 326 19.37 11.86 0.27
N ARG A 327 20.32 12.78 0.08
CA ARG A 327 20.15 14.19 0.46
C ARG A 327 19.94 15.03 -0.79
N ASP A 328 18.70 15.42 -1.04
CA ASP A 328 18.37 16.44 -2.05
C ASP A 328 19.21 17.71 -1.84
N GLN A 329 19.53 18.01 -0.58
CA GLN A 329 20.36 19.14 -0.18
C GLN A 329 21.75 19.14 -0.82
N PHE A 330 22.26 17.99 -1.28
CA PHE A 330 23.58 17.92 -1.91
C PHE A 330 23.52 18.22 -3.42
N GLY A 331 22.31 18.33 -3.99
CA GLY A 331 22.07 18.79 -5.36
C GLY A 331 22.26 17.73 -6.45
N TYR A 332 22.43 16.46 -6.08
CA TYR A 332 22.61 15.35 -7.03
C TYR A 332 21.32 14.61 -7.36
N ASN A 333 20.55 14.24 -6.33
CA ASN A 333 19.31 13.49 -6.46
C ASN A 333 18.52 13.57 -5.13
N TYR A 334 17.21 13.32 -5.16
CA TYR A 334 16.33 13.42 -3.97
C TYR A 334 15.93 12.05 -3.41
N ALA A 335 15.99 11.01 -4.23
CA ALA A 335 15.66 9.64 -3.87
C ALA A 335 16.37 8.67 -4.82
N ILE A 336 16.49 7.40 -4.43
CA ILE A 336 16.76 6.31 -5.38
C ILE A 336 15.48 6.09 -6.18
N GLN A 337 15.52 6.34 -7.49
CA GLN A 337 14.40 6.31 -8.42
C GLN A 337 14.40 5.01 -9.24
N ASP A 338 13.98 3.92 -8.62
CA ASP A 338 13.84 2.61 -9.27
C ASP A 338 12.75 1.78 -8.56
N LYS A 339 12.15 0.82 -9.27
CA LYS A 339 11.25 -0.16 -8.67
C LYS A 339 12.08 -1.30 -8.07
N ILE A 340 12.67 -1.05 -6.91
CA ILE A 340 13.58 -1.98 -6.22
C ILE A 340 12.86 -3.27 -5.78
N PHE A 341 11.61 -3.16 -5.31
CA PHE A 341 10.88 -4.28 -4.71
C PHE A 341 9.78 -4.80 -5.64
N SER A 342 9.83 -6.10 -5.96
CA SER A 342 8.90 -6.72 -6.91
C SER A 342 7.45 -6.80 -6.40
N THR A 343 7.26 -6.88 -5.07
CA THR A 343 5.95 -6.99 -4.40
C THR A 343 5.25 -5.65 -4.17
N LYS A 344 5.94 -4.53 -4.38
CA LYS A 344 5.42 -3.19 -4.14
C LYS A 344 5.46 -2.35 -5.41
N ASN A 345 4.71 -1.25 -5.44
CA ASN A 345 4.68 -0.32 -6.58
C ASN A 345 5.43 0.98 -6.33
N ARG A 346 6.02 1.15 -5.14
CA ARG A 346 6.87 2.30 -4.83
C ARG A 346 8.14 2.24 -5.67
N ASP A 347 8.48 3.37 -6.26
CA ASP A 347 9.57 3.53 -7.21
C ASP A 347 10.59 4.62 -6.78
N LYS A 348 10.46 5.13 -5.54
CA LYS A 348 11.29 6.20 -4.99
C LYS A 348 11.54 6.00 -3.50
N PHE A 349 12.80 6.09 -3.10
CA PHE A 349 13.23 5.88 -1.72
C PHE A 349 14.23 6.96 -1.32
N GLN A 350 13.85 7.85 -0.40
CA GLN A 350 14.82 8.80 0.18
C GLN A 350 15.79 8.06 1.10
N ARG A 351 15.30 7.07 1.84
CA ARG A 351 16.09 6.27 2.78
C ARG A 351 15.91 4.80 2.51
N VAL A 352 17.03 4.07 2.54
CA VAL A 352 17.07 2.62 2.43
C VAL A 352 17.97 2.05 3.53
N ILE A 353 17.65 0.83 3.93
CA ILE A 353 18.45 0.04 4.85
C ILE A 353 19.26 -0.96 4.04
N LEU A 354 20.54 -1.14 4.35
CA LEU A 354 21.37 -2.24 3.83
C LEU A 354 21.71 -3.17 5.00
N LYS A 355 21.17 -4.39 4.97
CA LYS A 355 21.46 -5.43 5.97
C LYS A 355 22.34 -6.51 5.38
N ALA A 356 23.38 -6.87 6.11
CA ALA A 356 24.18 -8.07 5.87
C ALA A 356 23.58 -9.25 6.66
N ALA A 357 22.26 -9.49 6.53
CA ALA A 357 21.51 -10.50 7.28
C ALA A 357 21.57 -10.43 8.84
N ALA A 358 22.11 -9.35 9.41
CA ALA A 358 22.19 -9.11 10.87
C ALA A 358 22.77 -10.32 11.63
N ASN A 359 22.07 -10.90 12.61
CA ASN A 359 22.56 -12.05 13.38
C ASN A 359 22.41 -13.38 12.62
N ASP A 360 21.71 -13.40 11.49
CA ASP A 360 21.71 -14.50 10.52
C ASP A 360 22.86 -14.38 9.50
N ASN A 361 23.80 -13.45 9.71
CA ASN A 361 24.95 -13.27 8.83
C ASN A 361 25.82 -14.53 8.74
N TYR A 362 25.88 -15.10 7.54
CA TYR A 362 26.96 -16.00 7.16
C TYR A 362 28.14 -15.22 6.53
N SER A 363 29.38 -15.39 7.00
CA SER A 363 29.90 -16.51 7.82
C SER A 363 30.27 -16.14 9.27
N PHE A 364 29.86 -14.98 9.79
CA PHE A 364 30.24 -14.58 11.15
C PHE A 364 29.45 -15.33 12.24
N GLU A 365 28.26 -15.84 11.90
CA GLU A 365 27.45 -16.76 12.69
C GLU A 365 27.11 -18.01 11.90
N ASP A 366 26.53 -19.01 12.56
CA ASP A 366 25.96 -20.22 11.94
C ASP A 366 24.60 -19.92 11.26
N GLY A 367 24.49 -18.76 10.60
CA GLY A 367 23.29 -18.29 9.91
C GLY A 367 23.13 -18.82 8.48
N ALA A 368 21.95 -18.60 7.90
CA ALA A 368 21.60 -18.91 6.52
C ALA A 368 21.67 -17.69 5.58
N HIS A 369 21.97 -16.49 6.14
CA HIS A 369 22.05 -15.22 5.42
C HIS A 369 20.74 -14.82 4.71
N ILE A 370 19.57 -15.23 5.24
CA ILE A 370 18.25 -15.05 4.58
C ILE A 370 17.04 -14.89 5.52
N ARG A 371 17.08 -15.34 6.79
CA ARG A 371 15.89 -15.56 7.64
C ARG A 371 14.99 -14.34 7.77
N ASP A 372 15.57 -13.18 8.09
CA ASP A 372 14.82 -11.94 8.29
C ASP A 372 14.11 -11.52 6.99
N ALA A 373 14.81 -11.54 5.85
CA ALA A 373 14.22 -11.22 4.55
C ALA A 373 13.14 -12.23 4.15
N TYR A 374 13.35 -13.51 4.45
CA TYR A 374 12.38 -14.58 4.22
C TYR A 374 11.09 -14.36 5.00
N CYS A 375 11.16 -14.07 6.30
CA CYS A 375 9.98 -13.83 7.13
C CYS A 375 9.16 -12.62 6.65
N HIS A 376 9.83 -11.51 6.32
CA HIS A 376 9.16 -10.34 5.76
C HIS A 376 8.51 -10.63 4.40
N HIS A 377 9.20 -11.37 3.52
CA HIS A 377 8.66 -11.70 2.20
C HIS A 377 7.49 -12.68 2.29
N LEU A 378 7.56 -13.67 3.18
CA LEU A 378 6.47 -14.58 3.49
C LEU A 378 5.23 -13.83 3.98
N SER A 379 5.40 -12.90 4.92
CA SER A 379 4.31 -12.05 5.43
C SER A 379 3.61 -11.28 4.30
N GLN A 380 4.38 -10.70 3.38
CA GLN A 380 3.83 -9.97 2.23
C GLN A 380 3.03 -10.88 1.28
N LEU A 381 3.57 -12.05 0.94
CA LEU A 381 2.89 -12.98 0.04
C LEU A 381 1.65 -13.61 0.70
N ALA A 382 1.66 -13.73 2.02
CA ALA A 382 0.53 -14.21 2.81
C ALA A 382 -0.55 -13.14 3.08
N ASP A 383 -0.35 -11.90 2.58
CA ASP A 383 -1.23 -10.76 2.81
C ASP A 383 -1.55 -10.57 4.30
N LEU A 384 -0.50 -10.59 5.13
CA LEU A 384 -0.67 -10.33 6.55
C LEU A 384 -1.03 -8.87 6.79
N ARG A 385 -1.87 -8.62 7.80
CA ARG A 385 -2.50 -7.31 8.10
C ARG A 385 -1.56 -6.36 8.85
N MET A 386 -0.27 -6.38 8.52
CA MET A 386 0.82 -5.60 9.13
C MET A 386 1.61 -4.85 8.05
N ASP A 387 2.66 -4.13 8.46
CA ASP A 387 3.57 -3.46 7.52
C ASP A 387 4.96 -4.11 7.59
N GLU A 388 5.50 -4.52 6.44
CA GLU A 388 6.77 -5.25 6.36
C GLU A 388 7.87 -4.45 5.68
N ARG A 389 9.13 -4.71 6.08
CA ARG A 389 10.31 -4.24 5.38
C ARG A 389 10.51 -5.07 4.12
N SER A 390 9.97 -4.59 3.00
CA SER A 390 10.25 -5.19 1.68
C SER A 390 11.75 -5.31 1.47
N ALA A 391 12.20 -6.43 0.91
CA ALA A 391 13.62 -6.72 0.74
C ALA A 391 13.94 -7.14 -0.70
N SER A 392 15.12 -6.78 -1.19
CA SER A 392 15.73 -7.31 -2.40
C SER A 392 17.21 -7.53 -2.15
N HIS A 393 17.80 -8.58 -2.73
CA HIS A 393 19.23 -8.86 -2.55
C HIS A 393 20.07 -8.06 -3.54
N CYS A 394 21.25 -7.63 -3.11
CA CYS A 394 22.23 -6.92 -3.93
C CYS A 394 23.66 -7.22 -3.49
N ILE A 395 24.61 -6.88 -4.35
CA ILE A 395 26.03 -6.85 -4.01
C ILE A 395 26.42 -5.42 -3.63
N VAL A 396 27.15 -5.26 -2.54
CA VAL A 396 27.74 -3.97 -2.16
C VAL A 396 29.20 -3.92 -2.60
N TYR A 397 29.60 -2.80 -3.20
CA TYR A 397 30.99 -2.42 -3.38
C TYR A 397 31.31 -1.18 -2.54
N LEU A 398 32.34 -1.21 -1.71
CA LEU A 398 32.84 -0.06 -0.97
C LEU A 398 34.10 0.48 -1.65
N ASN A 399 34.04 1.69 -2.20
CA ASN A 399 35.18 2.33 -2.88
C ASN A 399 35.81 1.48 -4.00
N GLY A 400 35.02 0.60 -4.63
CA GLY A 400 35.47 -0.31 -5.69
C GLY A 400 35.90 -1.69 -5.21
N ASP A 401 35.97 -1.92 -3.90
CA ASP A 401 36.21 -3.24 -3.31
C ASP A 401 34.90 -3.98 -3.09
N TYR A 402 34.87 -5.27 -3.45
CA TYR A 402 33.71 -6.12 -3.18
C TYR A 402 33.51 -6.26 -1.67
N TRP A 403 32.34 -5.87 -1.19
CA TRP A 403 32.02 -5.85 0.24
C TRP A 403 31.05 -6.96 0.66
N GLY A 404 30.33 -7.59 -0.27
CA GLY A 404 29.55 -8.79 0.02
C GLY A 404 28.11 -8.77 -0.44
N VAL A 405 27.41 -9.84 -0.07
CA VAL A 405 25.95 -9.98 -0.25
C VAL A 405 25.24 -9.22 0.85
N TYR A 406 24.27 -8.41 0.44
CA TYR A 406 23.39 -7.64 1.31
C TYR A 406 21.95 -7.77 0.81
N ASP A 407 21.02 -7.45 1.69
CA ASP A 407 19.67 -7.11 1.29
C ASP A 407 19.44 -5.59 1.47
N ILE A 408 18.85 -4.96 0.45
CA ILE A 408 18.34 -3.59 0.52
C ILE A 408 16.88 -3.65 0.99
N ARG A 409 16.48 -2.78 1.92
CA ARG A 409 15.12 -2.75 2.46
C ARG A 409 14.47 -1.39 2.51
N GLU A 410 13.14 -1.41 2.45
CA GLU A 410 12.32 -0.31 2.91
C GLU A 410 12.44 -0.11 4.42
N LYS A 411 12.37 1.16 4.84
CA LYS A 411 12.34 1.55 6.24
C LYS A 411 10.90 1.87 6.66
N VAL A 412 10.20 0.86 7.17
CA VAL A 412 8.77 0.96 7.57
C VAL A 412 8.53 1.96 8.70
N ASP A 413 9.53 2.16 9.56
CA ASP A 413 9.50 3.13 10.66
C ASP A 413 9.95 4.54 10.25
N ASP A 414 10.00 4.84 8.95
CA ASP A 414 10.25 6.17 8.42
C ASP A 414 8.95 6.75 7.84
N HIS A 415 8.72 8.05 8.05
CA HIS A 415 7.48 8.69 7.59
C HIS A 415 7.33 8.72 6.06
N ASP A 416 8.43 8.61 5.29
CA ASP A 416 8.36 8.50 3.82
C ASP A 416 7.63 7.21 3.39
N PHE A 417 7.69 6.14 4.21
CA PHE A 417 6.91 4.93 4.00
C PHE A 417 5.41 5.16 4.25
N THR A 418 5.05 5.74 5.41
CA THR A 418 3.65 5.92 5.78
C THR A 418 2.95 6.96 4.91
N ASP A 419 3.67 8.00 4.48
CA ASP A 419 3.16 9.02 3.56
C ASP A 419 2.83 8.39 2.20
N PHE A 420 3.76 7.63 1.62
CA PHE A 420 3.55 7.03 0.30
C PHE A 420 2.39 6.01 0.25
N TYR A 421 2.34 5.09 1.22
CA TYR A 421 1.35 3.99 1.16
C TYR A 421 -0.01 4.37 1.73
N TYR A 422 -0.06 5.34 2.65
CA TYR A 422 -1.25 5.57 3.47
C TYR A 422 -1.66 7.04 3.60
N ASP A 423 -0.97 7.97 2.93
CA ASP A 423 -1.19 9.41 3.05
C ASP A 423 -1.12 9.87 4.52
N GLN A 424 -0.10 9.39 5.24
CA GLN A 424 0.18 9.72 6.64
C GLN A 424 1.60 10.30 6.77
N ASP A 425 1.71 11.62 6.67
CA ASP A 425 2.99 12.33 6.78
C ASP A 425 3.57 12.33 8.21
N LYS A 426 4.80 12.86 8.35
CA LYS A 426 5.54 12.97 9.63
C LYS A 426 4.73 13.60 10.77
N ASN A 427 3.86 14.55 10.47
CA ASN A 427 3.09 15.32 11.46
C ASN A 427 1.76 14.63 11.82
N ASN A 428 1.36 13.63 11.05
CA ASN A 428 0.08 12.93 11.15
C ASN A 428 0.22 11.46 11.54
N ILE A 429 1.29 11.08 12.23
CA ILE A 429 1.49 9.70 12.71
C ILE A 429 1.81 9.65 14.20
N GLN A 430 1.31 8.61 14.86
CA GLN A 430 1.77 8.17 16.18
C GLN A 430 2.44 6.82 16.02
N TYR A 431 3.71 6.70 16.41
CA TYR A 431 4.51 5.50 16.18
C TYR A 431 5.36 5.20 17.43
N LEU A 432 5.22 3.98 17.95
CA LEU A 432 5.91 3.48 19.14
C LEU A 432 6.77 2.27 18.78
N LYS A 433 7.93 2.17 19.42
CA LYS A 433 8.94 1.12 19.20
C LYS A 433 9.48 0.63 20.53
N THR A 434 9.78 -0.66 20.61
CA THR A 434 10.29 -1.31 21.83
C THR A 434 11.51 -2.16 21.52
N TRP A 435 12.60 -1.89 22.24
CA TRP A 435 13.80 -2.73 22.34
C TRP A 435 14.38 -2.57 23.75
N GLY A 436 13.92 -3.39 24.70
CA GLY A 436 14.30 -3.31 26.11
C GLY A 436 13.70 -2.13 26.87
N GLY A 437 13.25 -1.11 26.14
CA GLY A 437 12.40 -0.02 26.56
C GLY A 437 11.61 0.53 25.37
N THR A 438 10.50 1.20 25.65
CA THR A 438 9.64 1.82 24.63
C THR A 438 10.01 3.27 24.41
N TRP A 439 10.05 3.71 23.17
CA TRP A 439 10.18 5.12 22.81
C TRP A 439 9.18 5.53 21.73
N ILE A 440 8.99 6.85 21.64
CA ILE A 440 8.15 7.50 20.66
C ILE A 440 9.01 7.84 19.45
N GLU A 441 8.73 7.23 18.31
CA GLU A 441 9.33 7.60 17.04
C GLU A 441 8.63 8.83 16.45
N TYR A 442 7.28 8.86 16.51
CA TYR A 442 6.47 9.98 16.04
C TYR A 442 5.21 10.21 16.91
N GLY A 443 4.66 11.42 16.83
CA GLY A 443 3.41 11.79 17.52
C GLY A 443 3.59 12.42 18.91
N GLY A 444 4.84 12.61 19.35
CA GLY A 444 5.17 13.23 20.63
C GLY A 444 4.63 12.49 21.86
N PRO A 445 4.69 13.09 23.07
CA PRO A 445 4.26 12.44 24.31
C PRO A 445 2.81 11.93 24.32
N GLN A 446 1.96 12.48 23.44
CA GLN A 446 0.57 12.05 23.29
C GLN A 446 0.45 10.62 22.76
N ALA A 447 1.37 10.17 21.90
CA ALA A 447 1.36 8.81 21.36
C ALA A 447 1.39 7.74 22.45
N GLN A 448 2.28 7.88 23.44
CA GLN A 448 2.36 6.97 24.58
C GLN A 448 1.09 7.04 25.44
N THR A 449 0.61 8.25 25.73
CA THR A 449 -0.60 8.44 26.54
C THR A 449 -1.82 7.77 25.91
N ASP A 450 -1.98 7.90 24.59
CA ASP A 450 -3.09 7.30 23.86
C ASP A 450 -3.01 5.78 23.83
N TRP A 451 -1.80 5.22 23.70
CA TRP A 451 -1.57 3.78 23.81
C TRP A 451 -1.89 3.25 25.20
N ASP A 452 -1.38 3.89 26.27
CA ASP A 452 -1.62 3.47 27.65
C ASP A 452 -3.12 3.50 28.02
N ASN A 453 -3.84 4.52 27.54
CA ASN A 453 -5.29 4.61 27.69
C ASN A 453 -6.02 3.46 26.98
N PHE A 454 -5.58 3.09 25.77
CA PHE A 454 -6.12 1.97 25.02
C PHE A 454 -5.86 0.64 25.75
N VAL A 455 -4.63 0.37 26.18
CA VAL A 455 -4.26 -0.83 26.97
C VAL A 455 -5.11 -0.91 28.23
N THR A 456 -5.24 0.20 28.96
CA THR A 456 -6.06 0.25 30.19
C THR A 456 -7.52 -0.05 29.89
N PHE A 457 -8.09 0.49 28.81
CA PHE A 457 -9.47 0.22 28.43
C PHE A 457 -9.70 -1.28 28.18
N VAL A 458 -8.84 -1.91 27.36
CA VAL A 458 -8.98 -3.33 27.02
C VAL A 458 -8.84 -4.22 28.26
N THR A 459 -7.87 -3.93 29.13
CA THR A 459 -7.54 -4.80 30.28
C THR A 459 -8.44 -4.60 31.50
N THR A 460 -9.25 -3.54 31.55
CA THR A 460 -10.14 -3.24 32.69
C THR A 460 -11.62 -3.39 32.38
N ASN A 461 -11.98 -3.70 31.13
CA ASN A 461 -13.36 -3.91 30.70
C ASN A 461 -13.54 -5.34 30.19
N ASP A 462 -14.74 -5.88 30.38
CA ASP A 462 -15.09 -7.22 29.93
C ASP A 462 -15.25 -7.24 28.39
N MET A 463 -14.38 -7.97 27.70
CA MET A 463 -14.37 -8.07 26.25
C MET A 463 -15.44 -9.01 25.68
N THR A 464 -16.09 -9.83 26.53
CA THR A 464 -17.27 -10.61 26.11
C THR A 464 -18.47 -9.71 25.80
N ILE A 465 -18.45 -8.44 26.26
CA ILE A 465 -19.50 -7.46 26.01
C ILE A 465 -19.30 -6.82 24.61
N PRO A 466 -20.24 -6.98 23.66
CA PRO A 466 -20.07 -6.48 22.30
C PRO A 466 -19.82 -4.97 22.18
N ALA A 467 -20.39 -4.17 23.09
CA ALA A 467 -20.18 -2.72 23.11
C ALA A 467 -18.70 -2.35 23.40
N ASN A 468 -18.05 -3.09 24.31
CA ASN A 468 -16.64 -2.85 24.64
C ASN A 468 -15.74 -3.29 23.48
N TYR A 469 -15.99 -4.47 22.92
CA TYR A 469 -15.23 -4.95 21.77
C TYR A 469 -15.37 -4.04 20.53
N ASN A 470 -16.55 -3.46 20.30
CA ASN A 470 -16.74 -2.46 19.23
C ASN A 470 -15.93 -1.17 19.45
N ILE A 471 -15.70 -0.76 20.71
CA ILE A 471 -14.80 0.37 21.01
C ILE A 471 -13.36 -0.02 20.65
N VAL A 472 -12.92 -1.24 20.97
CA VAL A 472 -11.59 -1.73 20.58
C VAL A 472 -11.43 -1.73 19.05
N LYS A 473 -12.39 -2.32 18.32
CA LYS A 473 -12.39 -2.35 16.86
C LYS A 473 -12.38 -0.96 16.21
N SER A 474 -12.83 0.08 16.91
CA SER A 474 -12.77 1.47 16.41
C SER A 474 -11.36 2.07 16.47
N GLN A 475 -10.50 1.58 17.38
CA GLN A 475 -9.16 2.13 17.63
C GLN A 475 -8.02 1.20 17.20
N TYR A 476 -8.29 -0.10 17.08
CA TYR A 476 -7.27 -1.13 16.85
C TYR A 476 -7.64 -2.02 15.67
N ASN A 477 -6.64 -2.34 14.84
CA ASN A 477 -6.78 -3.37 13.82
C ASN A 477 -6.54 -4.74 14.48
N THR A 478 -7.60 -5.39 14.95
CA THR A 478 -7.55 -6.72 15.59
C THR A 478 -6.90 -7.76 14.69
N GLY A 479 -7.15 -7.69 13.37
CA GLY A 479 -6.52 -8.57 12.41
C GLY A 479 -4.99 -8.42 12.32
N SER A 480 -4.47 -7.20 12.54
CA SER A 480 -3.03 -6.96 12.63
C SER A 480 -2.40 -7.65 13.84
N LEU A 481 -3.09 -7.63 14.99
CA LEU A 481 -2.67 -8.36 16.18
C LEU A 481 -2.69 -9.87 15.94
N ILE A 482 -3.78 -10.39 15.38
CA ILE A 482 -3.92 -11.82 15.05
C ILE A 482 -2.75 -12.26 14.18
N ASP A 483 -2.52 -11.57 13.06
CA ASP A 483 -1.47 -11.97 12.12
C ASP A 483 -0.06 -11.84 12.76
N TYR A 484 0.17 -10.84 13.60
CA TYR A 484 1.45 -10.64 14.29
C TYR A 484 1.75 -11.80 15.25
N PHE A 485 0.76 -12.23 16.02
CA PHE A 485 0.89 -13.37 16.92
C PHE A 485 1.03 -14.69 16.15
N LEU A 486 0.20 -14.91 15.12
CA LEU A 486 0.26 -16.14 14.32
C LEU A 486 1.60 -16.30 13.60
N LEU A 487 2.11 -15.23 12.97
CA LEU A 487 3.41 -15.28 12.28
C LEU A 487 4.53 -15.64 13.26
N ASN A 488 4.65 -14.91 14.37
CA ASN A 488 5.74 -15.11 15.32
C ASN A 488 5.65 -16.46 16.04
N SER A 489 4.43 -16.93 16.37
CA SER A 489 4.21 -18.28 16.86
C SER A 489 4.62 -19.32 15.83
N TYR A 490 4.34 -19.11 14.54
CA TYR A 490 4.69 -20.07 13.51
C TYR A 490 6.20 -20.18 13.32
N ILE A 491 6.88 -19.06 13.10
CA ILE A 491 8.33 -19.02 12.85
C ILE A 491 9.16 -19.24 14.12
N VAL A 492 8.48 -19.37 15.27
CA VAL A 492 9.07 -19.53 16.61
C VAL A 492 10.10 -18.42 16.84
N SER A 493 9.67 -17.19 16.58
CA SER A 493 10.49 -16.01 16.79
C SER A 493 10.89 -15.94 18.24
N SER A 494 12.18 -15.74 18.50
CA SER A 494 12.72 -15.73 19.85
C SER A 494 12.96 -14.31 20.41
N ASP A 495 12.46 -13.30 19.70
CA ASP A 495 12.72 -11.89 20.00
C ASP A 495 11.61 -10.93 19.46
N TRP A 496 10.35 -10.98 19.94
CA TRP A 496 9.23 -10.25 19.27
C TRP A 496 8.15 -9.57 20.15
N LEU A 497 8.34 -9.44 21.46
CA LEU A 497 7.34 -8.78 22.33
C LEU A 497 7.92 -7.77 23.33
N ASN A 498 9.02 -8.09 24.00
CA ASN A 498 9.80 -7.17 24.84
C ASN A 498 10.93 -6.47 24.08
N TRP A 499 11.14 -6.88 22.84
CA TRP A 499 12.12 -6.38 21.88
C TRP A 499 11.45 -6.32 20.51
N ASN A 500 12.17 -5.86 19.48
CA ASN A 500 11.80 -5.88 18.05
C ASN A 500 10.30 -5.74 17.75
N THR A 501 9.64 -4.82 18.45
CA THR A 501 8.20 -4.62 18.34
C THR A 501 7.95 -3.17 17.98
N SER A 502 7.12 -2.96 16.97
CA SER A 502 6.70 -1.63 16.56
C SER A 502 5.22 -1.60 16.19
N TRP A 503 4.55 -0.52 16.58
CA TRP A 503 3.14 -0.32 16.28
C TRP A 503 2.83 1.17 16.11
N TRP A 504 1.87 1.46 15.24
CA TRP A 504 1.59 2.82 14.83
C TRP A 504 0.13 3.01 14.43
N ARG A 505 -0.29 4.27 14.29
CA ARG A 505 -1.56 4.67 13.67
C ARG A 505 -1.44 6.02 12.96
N GLY A 506 -2.21 6.17 11.88
CA GLY A 506 -2.41 7.45 11.19
C GLY A 506 -3.38 8.38 11.91
N MET A 507 -3.17 9.69 11.77
CA MET A 507 -3.96 10.76 12.36
C MET A 507 -4.57 11.67 11.29
N ASP A 508 -4.11 11.64 10.03
CA ASP A 508 -4.71 12.39 8.93
C ASP A 508 -6.13 11.84 8.67
N PRO A 509 -7.19 12.67 8.77
CA PRO A 509 -8.56 12.25 8.47
C PRO A 509 -8.75 11.74 7.04
N ASN A 510 -7.99 12.28 6.08
CA ASN A 510 -8.04 11.93 4.67
C ASN A 510 -7.18 10.71 4.34
N GLY A 511 -6.18 10.40 5.17
CA GLY A 511 -5.32 9.24 5.00
C GLY A 511 -5.93 7.93 5.53
N ASP A 512 -5.25 6.83 5.21
CA ASP A 512 -5.60 5.47 5.58
C ASP A 512 -4.93 5.01 6.88
N LYS A 513 -5.22 3.77 7.31
CA LYS A 513 -4.60 3.10 8.47
C LYS A 513 -4.63 3.89 9.80
N LYS A 514 -5.80 4.49 10.10
CA LYS A 514 -6.08 5.29 11.31
C LYS A 514 -6.23 4.50 12.63
N LYS A 515 -5.99 3.19 12.62
CA LYS A 515 -6.11 2.31 13.79
C LYS A 515 -4.73 1.81 14.16
N TRP A 516 -4.49 1.64 15.46
CA TRP A 516 -3.27 1.00 15.96
C TRP A 516 -3.06 -0.35 15.25
N ARG A 517 -1.84 -0.62 14.82
CA ARG A 517 -1.45 -1.83 14.09
C ARG A 517 0.05 -2.08 14.19
N TYR A 518 0.46 -3.33 13.98
CA TYR A 518 1.88 -3.70 14.01
C TYR A 518 2.57 -3.48 12.68
N SER A 519 3.87 -3.22 12.78
CA SER A 519 4.85 -3.37 11.72
C SER A 519 5.89 -4.40 12.15
N LEU A 520 6.37 -5.21 11.19
CA LEU A 520 7.40 -6.19 11.44
C LEU A 520 8.77 -5.52 11.59
N TRP A 521 9.55 -6.07 12.52
CA TRP A 521 10.87 -5.58 12.88
C TRP A 521 11.76 -6.79 13.20
N ASP A 522 12.90 -6.89 12.52
CA ASP A 522 14.04 -7.76 12.85
C ASP A 522 13.70 -9.22 13.23
N LEU A 523 13.58 -10.09 12.21
CA LEU A 523 13.14 -11.48 12.33
C LEU A 523 14.24 -12.50 12.01
N ASP A 524 15.50 -12.18 12.31
CA ASP A 524 16.65 -13.07 12.13
C ASP A 524 16.73 -14.16 13.22
N ALA A 525 16.26 -13.91 14.44
CA ALA A 525 16.15 -14.90 15.53
C ALA A 525 14.93 -15.82 15.39
N THR A 526 14.84 -16.56 14.27
CA THR A 526 13.70 -17.41 13.90
C THR A 526 14.17 -18.79 13.42
N PHE A 527 13.29 -19.80 13.48
CA PHE A 527 13.60 -21.17 13.05
C PHE A 527 14.85 -21.76 13.74
N ASP A 528 14.88 -21.71 15.08
CA ASP A 528 15.95 -22.20 15.97
C ASP A 528 17.33 -21.56 15.73
N HIS A 529 17.36 -20.24 15.45
CA HIS A 529 18.61 -19.51 15.23
C HIS A 529 18.98 -18.54 16.36
N TYR A 530 20.29 -18.39 16.56
CA TYR A 530 20.97 -17.40 17.40
C TYR A 530 20.73 -17.51 18.92
N ILE A 531 19.81 -16.72 19.48
CA ILE A 531 19.66 -16.53 20.93
C ILE A 531 18.19 -16.34 21.27
N ASN A 532 17.79 -16.89 22.42
CA ASN A 532 16.47 -16.75 22.99
C ASN A 532 16.39 -15.58 23.98
N TYR A 533 15.75 -14.47 23.57
CA TYR A 533 15.64 -13.23 24.35
C TYR A 533 14.29 -13.05 25.04
N SER A 534 13.20 -13.63 24.53
CA SER A 534 11.88 -13.43 25.13
C SER A 534 11.42 -14.52 26.10
N TRP A 535 12.07 -15.69 26.20
CA TRP A 535 11.55 -16.79 27.03
C TRP A 535 12.42 -17.06 28.27
N PRO A 536 11.87 -16.93 29.49
CA PRO A 536 12.58 -17.31 30.71
C PRO A 536 12.73 -18.83 30.86
N GLY A 537 13.74 -19.28 31.62
CA GLY A 537 13.73 -20.61 32.24
C GLY A 537 14.23 -21.81 31.42
N GLY A 538 14.99 -21.61 30.34
CA GLY A 538 15.58 -22.72 29.56
C GLY A 538 14.65 -23.32 28.50
N TRP A 539 13.60 -22.59 28.12
CA TRP A 539 12.80 -22.86 26.92
C TRP A 539 13.70 -22.86 25.68
N GLN A 540 13.42 -23.77 24.75
CA GLN A 540 14.19 -23.93 23.50
C GLN A 540 13.26 -23.71 22.31
N PRO A 541 13.66 -22.91 21.30
CA PRO A 541 12.85 -22.65 20.11
C PRO A 541 12.86 -23.87 19.19
N THR A 542 11.99 -24.83 19.47
CA THR A 542 11.83 -26.08 18.72
C THR A 542 10.62 -26.01 17.80
N PRO A 543 10.57 -26.81 16.72
CA PRO A 543 9.39 -26.84 15.84
C PRO A 543 8.12 -27.35 16.54
N THR A 544 8.23 -27.96 17.74
CA THR A 544 7.12 -28.51 18.51
C THR A 544 6.57 -27.57 19.60
N ASN A 545 7.04 -26.33 19.70
CA ASN A 545 6.49 -25.39 20.69
C ASN A 545 5.00 -25.15 20.49
N ASP A 546 4.22 -25.18 21.57
CA ASP A 546 2.77 -25.10 21.45
C ASP A 546 2.34 -23.69 20.96
N PRO A 547 1.49 -23.60 19.93
CA PRO A 547 1.09 -22.33 19.33
C PRO A 547 0.25 -21.42 20.25
N CYS A 548 -0.33 -21.97 21.32
CA CYS A 548 -1.04 -21.24 22.36
C CYS A 548 -0.10 -20.67 23.46
N GLU A 549 1.17 -21.10 23.52
CA GLU A 549 2.12 -20.75 24.60
C GLU A 549 2.37 -19.26 24.87
N PRO A 550 2.23 -18.30 23.92
CA PRO A 550 2.40 -16.88 24.24
C PRO A 550 1.50 -16.40 25.40
N ALA A 551 0.36 -17.07 25.64
CA ALA A 551 -0.57 -16.77 26.73
C ALA A 551 0.01 -16.99 28.12
N ASP A 552 0.77 -18.08 28.29
CA ASP A 552 1.06 -18.65 29.61
C ASP A 552 2.45 -18.28 30.14
N LEU A 553 3.39 -17.96 29.25
CA LEU A 553 4.80 -17.80 29.62
C LEU A 553 5.22 -16.35 29.87
N LEU A 554 4.55 -15.37 29.24
CA LEU A 554 5.12 -14.02 29.11
C LEU A 554 4.46 -12.95 29.98
N ASN A 555 3.26 -13.20 30.52
CA ASN A 555 2.42 -12.26 31.27
C ASN A 555 2.18 -10.91 30.56
N ASP A 556 3.17 -10.04 30.58
CA ASP A 556 3.24 -8.76 29.86
C ASP A 556 4.73 -8.43 29.61
N PRO A 557 5.38 -9.15 28.68
CA PRO A 557 6.81 -9.00 28.44
C PRO A 557 7.08 -7.57 27.93
N GLY A 558 8.03 -6.87 28.58
CA GLY A 558 8.35 -5.48 28.27
C GLY A 558 7.38 -4.44 28.85
N GLY A 559 6.14 -4.81 29.22
CA GLY A 559 5.17 -3.92 29.89
C GLY A 559 4.33 -3.04 28.95
N GLN A 560 4.26 -3.36 27.65
CA GLN A 560 3.54 -2.58 26.65
C GLN A 560 2.06 -2.98 26.52
N GLY A 561 1.63 -4.07 27.17
CA GLY A 561 0.25 -4.54 27.12
C GLY A 561 -0.10 -5.44 25.94
N HIS A 562 0.86 -5.85 25.10
CA HIS A 562 0.60 -6.67 23.91
C HIS A 562 -0.06 -8.02 24.24
N VAL A 563 0.52 -8.79 25.17
CA VAL A 563 -0.03 -10.07 25.63
C VAL A 563 -1.33 -9.88 26.44
N PRO A 564 -1.41 -8.93 27.40
CA PRO A 564 -2.67 -8.62 28.08
C PRO A 564 -3.84 -8.27 27.14
N ILE A 565 -3.59 -7.45 26.11
CA ILE A 565 -4.60 -7.12 25.09
C ILE A 565 -5.03 -8.40 24.38
N TRP A 566 -4.09 -9.17 23.84
CA TRP A 566 -4.42 -10.39 23.10
C TRP A 566 -5.22 -11.38 23.95
N ARG A 567 -4.83 -11.61 25.21
CA ARG A 567 -5.56 -12.49 26.13
C ARG A 567 -6.98 -11.98 26.41
N ALA A 568 -7.13 -10.69 26.69
CA ALA A 568 -8.47 -10.11 26.92
C ALA A 568 -9.35 -10.23 25.67
N LEU A 569 -8.78 -10.07 24.48
CA LEU A 569 -9.53 -10.22 23.23
C LEU A 569 -9.90 -11.67 22.91
N LEU A 570 -9.08 -12.66 23.29
CA LEU A 570 -9.43 -14.08 23.16
C LEU A 570 -10.66 -14.49 23.99
N GLU A 571 -11.04 -13.74 25.02
CA GLU A 571 -12.30 -13.99 25.74
C GLU A 571 -13.54 -13.65 24.88
N ASN A 572 -13.37 -12.85 23.82
CA ASN A 572 -14.43 -12.52 22.89
C ASN A 572 -14.53 -13.60 21.79
N GLU A 573 -15.69 -14.25 21.68
CA GLU A 573 -15.96 -15.32 20.71
C GLU A 573 -15.69 -14.90 19.25
N GLU A 574 -16.07 -13.68 18.84
CA GLU A 574 -15.80 -13.18 17.48
C GLU A 574 -14.29 -13.07 17.20
N PHE A 575 -13.50 -12.61 18.16
CA PHE A 575 -12.05 -12.49 18.00
C PHE A 575 -11.36 -13.86 18.04
N HIS A 576 -11.78 -14.74 18.95
CA HIS A 576 -11.25 -16.09 19.07
C HIS A 576 -11.51 -16.91 17.80
N ASP A 577 -12.74 -16.89 17.29
CA ASP A 577 -13.11 -17.53 16.04
C ASP A 577 -12.30 -16.96 14.85
N ASP A 578 -12.09 -15.64 14.79
CA ASP A 578 -11.27 -15.03 13.73
C ASP A 578 -9.80 -15.44 13.84
N PHE A 579 -9.24 -15.54 15.04
CA PHE A 579 -7.86 -15.98 15.26
C PHE A 579 -7.64 -17.41 14.76
N ILE A 580 -8.55 -18.32 15.09
CA ILE A 580 -8.46 -19.73 14.70
C ILE A 580 -8.76 -19.93 13.20
N ASN A 581 -9.77 -19.25 12.65
CA ASN A 581 -10.04 -19.31 11.21
C ASN A 581 -8.86 -18.74 10.41
N ARG A 582 -8.30 -17.61 10.84
CA ARG A 582 -7.14 -17.00 10.18
C ARG A 582 -5.93 -17.92 10.19
N TRP A 583 -5.71 -18.65 11.29
CA TRP A 583 -4.70 -19.69 11.34
C TRP A 583 -4.89 -20.71 10.22
N GLN A 584 -6.10 -21.26 10.06
CA GLN A 584 -6.37 -22.27 9.02
C GLN A 584 -6.24 -21.70 7.61
N ASP A 585 -6.67 -20.45 7.39
CA ASP A 585 -6.47 -19.74 6.13
C ASP A 585 -4.97 -19.67 5.75
N LEU A 586 -4.11 -19.41 6.73
CA LEU A 586 -2.67 -19.36 6.52
C LEU A 586 -2.06 -20.75 6.34
N ALA A 587 -2.35 -21.69 7.24
CA ALA A 587 -1.78 -23.04 7.26
C ALA A 587 -2.12 -23.84 5.99
N ASN A 588 -3.33 -23.69 5.46
CA ASN A 588 -3.78 -24.38 4.25
C ASN A 588 -3.33 -23.67 2.96
N GLY A 589 -2.69 -22.49 3.08
CA GLY A 589 -2.21 -21.69 1.96
C GLY A 589 -0.75 -21.26 2.14
N PRO A 590 -0.47 -19.97 2.40
CA PRO A 590 0.90 -19.43 2.45
C PRO A 590 1.83 -20.06 3.49
N PHE A 591 1.30 -20.60 4.60
CA PHE A 591 2.09 -21.28 5.64
C PHE A 591 2.09 -22.80 5.49
N SER A 592 1.60 -23.32 4.35
CA SER A 592 1.77 -24.73 4.02
C SER A 592 3.25 -25.07 3.80
N CYS A 593 3.61 -26.34 4.06
CA CYS A 593 4.97 -26.84 3.83
C CYS A 593 5.44 -26.53 2.40
N ASP A 594 4.60 -26.84 1.41
CA ASP A 594 4.96 -26.68 0.00
C ASP A 594 5.20 -25.21 -0.36
N PHE A 595 4.35 -24.29 0.11
CA PHE A 595 4.52 -22.87 -0.20
C PHE A 595 5.82 -22.33 0.41
N MET A 596 6.01 -22.55 1.71
CA MET A 596 7.17 -22.03 2.44
C MET A 596 8.49 -22.59 1.93
N ILE A 597 8.55 -23.88 1.61
CA ILE A 597 9.75 -24.50 1.06
C ILE A 597 10.05 -24.00 -0.35
N ASN A 598 9.03 -23.87 -1.22
CA ASN A 598 9.24 -23.30 -2.55
C ASN A 598 9.70 -21.84 -2.47
N LEU A 599 9.18 -21.07 -1.51
CA LEU A 599 9.61 -19.70 -1.26
C LEU A 599 11.08 -19.65 -0.83
N LEU A 600 11.46 -20.45 0.17
CA LEU A 600 12.84 -20.53 0.66
C LEU A 600 13.80 -20.91 -0.48
N ASP A 601 13.47 -21.96 -1.24
CA ASP A 601 14.30 -22.42 -2.36
C ASP A 601 14.45 -21.33 -3.43
N SER A 602 13.38 -20.58 -3.72
CA SER A 602 13.43 -19.48 -4.69
C SER A 602 14.32 -18.32 -4.22
N MET A 603 14.32 -18.01 -2.92
CA MET A 603 15.14 -16.94 -2.35
C MET A 603 16.61 -17.35 -2.23
N ILE A 604 16.88 -18.60 -1.83
CA ILE A 604 18.25 -19.15 -1.78
C ILE A 604 18.88 -19.16 -3.18
N ALA A 605 18.10 -19.52 -4.22
CA ALA A 605 18.59 -19.51 -5.60
C ALA A 605 19.05 -18.12 -6.09
N VAL A 606 18.60 -17.03 -5.45
CA VAL A 606 19.03 -15.66 -5.77
C VAL A 606 20.43 -15.37 -5.22
N ILE A 607 20.74 -15.83 -4.00
CA ILE A 607 22.02 -15.51 -3.34
C ILE A 607 23.09 -16.58 -3.54
N ASP A 608 22.71 -17.84 -3.79
CA ASP A 608 23.62 -18.98 -3.95
C ASP A 608 24.83 -18.73 -4.88
N PRO A 609 24.65 -18.11 -6.08
CA PRO A 609 25.77 -17.86 -6.98
C PRO A 609 26.84 -16.93 -6.39
N GLU A 610 26.47 -16.09 -5.43
CA GLU A 610 27.32 -15.07 -4.82
C GLU A 610 27.97 -15.55 -3.51
N MET A 611 27.40 -16.57 -2.86
CA MET A 611 27.83 -17.03 -1.52
C MET A 611 29.26 -17.55 -1.49
N ASN A 612 29.77 -18.18 -2.55
CA ASN A 612 31.18 -18.59 -2.58
C ASN A 612 32.13 -17.38 -2.47
N ARG A 613 31.81 -16.27 -3.14
CA ARG A 613 32.65 -15.06 -3.07
C ARG A 613 32.50 -14.36 -1.73
N GLN A 614 31.27 -14.20 -1.23
CA GLN A 614 30.97 -13.71 0.11
C GLN A 614 31.85 -14.39 1.18
N ILE A 615 31.86 -15.72 1.19
CA ILE A 615 32.63 -16.52 2.16
C ILE A 615 34.14 -16.32 1.99
N ASN A 616 34.63 -16.28 0.75
CA ASN A 616 36.05 -16.06 0.47
C ASN A 616 36.52 -14.66 0.87
N THR A 617 35.68 -13.64 0.72
CA THR A 617 35.99 -12.24 1.09
C THR A 617 36.22 -12.11 2.59
N TRP A 618 35.33 -12.69 3.40
CA TRP A 618 35.41 -12.61 4.86
C TRP A 618 36.30 -13.68 5.49
N ALA A 619 36.69 -14.70 4.73
CA ALA A 619 37.63 -15.77 5.11
C ALA A 619 37.24 -16.54 6.39
N VAL A 620 35.94 -16.62 6.69
CA VAL A 620 35.36 -17.40 7.80
C VAL A 620 34.37 -18.41 7.20
N GLY A 621 34.23 -19.60 7.79
CA GLY A 621 33.25 -20.59 7.34
C GLY A 621 33.58 -21.34 6.04
N SER A 622 32.57 -21.96 5.42
CA SER A 622 32.68 -22.70 4.16
C SER A 622 31.33 -22.77 3.45
N TYR A 623 31.34 -22.90 2.11
CA TYR A 623 30.09 -23.01 1.34
C TYR A 623 29.22 -24.19 1.79
N ALA A 624 29.83 -25.34 2.13
CA ALA A 624 29.09 -26.48 2.68
C ALA A 624 28.48 -26.19 4.07
N GLY A 625 29.14 -25.35 4.88
CA GLY A 625 28.60 -24.91 6.17
C GLY A 625 27.34 -24.07 6.00
N TRP A 626 27.37 -23.09 5.10
CA TRP A 626 26.18 -22.31 4.75
C TRP A 626 25.04 -23.20 4.22
N GLN A 627 25.34 -24.14 3.33
CA GLN A 627 24.33 -25.09 2.82
C GLN A 627 23.69 -25.92 3.94
N ASN A 628 24.44 -26.33 4.95
CA ASN A 628 23.90 -27.04 6.11
C ASN A 628 22.95 -26.13 6.92
N ASN A 629 23.31 -24.87 7.15
CA ASN A 629 22.47 -23.92 7.89
C ASN A 629 21.14 -23.65 7.15
N VAL A 630 21.17 -23.56 5.82
CA VAL A 630 19.96 -23.49 4.96
C VAL A 630 19.13 -24.77 5.10
N GLN A 631 19.77 -25.94 5.12
CA GLN A 631 19.10 -27.22 5.29
C GLN A 631 18.46 -27.35 6.68
N ASP A 632 19.08 -26.81 7.73
CA ASP A 632 18.53 -26.81 9.08
C ASP A 632 17.26 -25.94 9.17
N MET A 633 17.28 -24.74 8.57
CA MET A 633 16.06 -23.92 8.41
C MET A 633 14.97 -24.67 7.63
N ARG A 634 15.32 -25.37 6.54
CA ARG A 634 14.39 -26.19 5.75
C ARG A 634 13.75 -27.29 6.61
N ASN A 635 14.56 -28.01 7.39
CA ASN A 635 14.12 -29.09 8.25
C ASN A 635 13.18 -28.58 9.35
N PHE A 636 13.48 -27.41 9.92
CA PHE A 636 12.62 -26.77 10.91
C PHE A 636 11.24 -26.45 10.32
N ILE A 637 11.20 -25.81 9.14
CA ILE A 637 9.94 -25.47 8.46
C ILE A 637 9.10 -26.72 8.23
N LEU A 638 9.70 -27.78 7.69
CA LEU A 638 9.02 -29.05 7.43
C LEU A 638 8.46 -29.70 8.70
N ALA A 639 9.20 -29.65 9.81
CA ALA A 639 8.72 -30.18 11.08
C ALA A 639 7.59 -29.33 11.67
N ARG A 640 7.69 -27.99 11.56
CA ARG A 640 6.70 -27.05 12.10
C ARG A 640 5.37 -27.15 11.36
N CYS A 641 5.39 -27.11 10.03
CA CYS A 641 4.18 -27.10 9.21
C CYS A 641 3.35 -28.39 9.39
N ASP A 642 4.00 -29.54 9.62
CA ASP A 642 3.34 -30.85 9.79
C ASP A 642 2.62 -30.97 11.14
N SER A 643 3.16 -30.36 12.21
CA SER A 643 2.62 -30.55 13.58
C SER A 643 1.63 -29.48 14.04
N MET A 644 1.61 -28.30 13.42
CA MET A 644 0.91 -27.14 13.99
C MET A 644 -0.60 -27.30 14.14
N ASN A 645 -1.28 -27.95 13.19
CA ASN A 645 -2.73 -28.18 13.30
C ASN A 645 -3.06 -29.11 14.48
N SER A 646 -2.27 -30.16 14.72
CA SER A 646 -2.45 -31.03 15.88
C SER A 646 -2.18 -30.28 17.18
N ALA A 647 -1.17 -29.40 17.20
CA ALA A 647 -0.85 -28.63 18.40
C ALA A 647 -1.98 -27.67 18.81
N PHE A 648 -2.68 -27.03 17.85
CA PHE A 648 -3.85 -26.21 18.14
C PHE A 648 -5.00 -27.01 18.77
N ILE A 649 -5.28 -28.22 18.26
CA ILE A 649 -6.31 -29.10 18.84
C ILE A 649 -5.98 -29.45 20.29
N ASP A 650 -4.70 -29.68 20.59
CA ASP A 650 -4.26 -30.06 21.92
C ASP A 650 -4.34 -28.90 22.92
N CYS A 651 -4.10 -27.65 22.48
CA CYS A 651 -4.03 -26.48 23.36
C CYS A 651 -5.34 -25.68 23.48
N ASP A 652 -6.24 -25.79 22.51
CA ASP A 652 -7.52 -25.06 22.51
C ASP A 652 -8.73 -25.98 22.64
N THR A 653 -9.34 -26.00 23.82
CA THR A 653 -10.49 -26.86 24.12
C THR A 653 -11.78 -26.49 23.37
N ALA A 654 -11.85 -25.32 22.72
CA ALA A 654 -12.98 -24.98 21.86
C ALA A 654 -12.99 -25.82 20.58
N ILE A 655 -11.81 -26.26 20.11
CA ILE A 655 -11.70 -27.06 18.90
C ILE A 655 -12.20 -28.49 19.16
N THR A 656 -13.22 -28.90 18.41
CA THR A 656 -13.87 -30.22 18.56
C THR A 656 -13.37 -31.27 17.56
N GLY A 657 -12.65 -30.85 16.51
CA GLY A 657 -12.08 -31.73 15.50
C GLY A 657 -11.72 -30.99 14.20
N ILE A 658 -11.21 -31.72 13.20
CA ILE A 658 -11.01 -31.23 11.83
C ILE A 658 -12.07 -31.86 10.92
N HIS A 659 -12.72 -31.06 10.10
CA HIS A 659 -13.76 -31.45 9.17
C HIS A 659 -13.48 -30.96 7.75
N ASP A 660 -13.82 -31.79 6.76
CA ASP A 660 -13.71 -31.40 5.35
C ASP A 660 -14.86 -30.45 4.98
N VAL A 661 -14.51 -29.33 4.33
CA VAL A 661 -15.46 -28.34 3.81
C VAL A 661 -15.29 -28.25 2.30
N SER A 662 -16.38 -28.42 1.57
CA SER A 662 -16.43 -28.17 0.12
C SER A 662 -17.36 -27.00 -0.17
N VAL A 663 -16.90 -26.01 -0.93
CA VAL A 663 -17.67 -24.81 -1.25
C VAL A 663 -17.99 -24.76 -2.74
N GLU A 664 -19.28 -24.71 -3.06
CA GLU A 664 -19.83 -24.77 -4.42
C GLU A 664 -20.55 -23.47 -4.80
N ILE A 665 -20.15 -22.85 -5.92
CA ILE A 665 -20.82 -21.66 -6.48
C ILE A 665 -21.69 -22.09 -7.66
N ILE A 666 -23.01 -21.90 -7.53
CA ILE A 666 -24.00 -22.22 -8.57
C ILE A 666 -24.47 -20.93 -9.24
N GLY A 667 -23.97 -20.66 -10.44
CA GLY A 667 -24.26 -19.42 -11.18
C GLY A 667 -23.01 -18.53 -11.29
N ILE A 668 -23.20 -17.21 -11.37
CA ILE A 668 -22.11 -16.23 -11.44
C ILE A 668 -22.19 -15.31 -10.23
N GLY A 669 -21.24 -15.47 -9.34
CA GLY A 669 -21.13 -14.69 -8.12
C GLY A 669 -19.86 -15.04 -7.35
N GLU A 670 -19.70 -14.35 -6.24
CA GLU A 670 -18.51 -14.44 -5.40
C GLU A 670 -18.92 -14.41 -3.93
N ILE A 671 -18.27 -15.27 -3.15
CA ILE A 671 -18.37 -15.26 -1.70
C ILE A 671 -16.96 -15.15 -1.09
N GLU A 672 -16.90 -14.79 0.18
CA GLU A 672 -15.74 -14.95 1.05
C GLU A 672 -16.05 -16.03 2.10
N MET A 673 -15.10 -16.94 2.35
CA MET A 673 -15.11 -17.92 3.45
C MET A 673 -13.99 -17.60 4.44
N SER A 674 -14.26 -16.75 5.44
CA SER A 674 -13.27 -16.14 6.36
C SER A 674 -12.09 -15.39 5.71
N ASN A 675 -11.57 -14.38 6.41
CA ASN A 675 -10.34 -13.62 6.13
C ASN A 675 -9.90 -13.49 4.67
N ASN A 676 -10.79 -12.99 3.81
CA ASN A 676 -10.54 -12.72 2.39
C ASN A 676 -10.25 -13.97 1.52
N ASN A 677 -10.63 -15.17 1.97
CA ASN A 677 -10.60 -16.37 1.13
C ASN A 677 -11.79 -16.35 0.15
N ILE A 678 -11.52 -15.86 -1.06
CA ILE A 678 -12.53 -15.60 -2.09
C ILE A 678 -12.81 -16.84 -2.95
N ILE A 679 -14.10 -17.19 -3.06
CA ILE A 679 -14.59 -18.35 -3.82
C ILE A 679 -15.65 -17.88 -4.81
N ASN A 680 -15.46 -18.20 -6.09
CA ASN A 680 -16.32 -17.79 -7.20
C ASN A 680 -16.51 -18.92 -8.21
N ASN A 681 -17.19 -18.63 -9.32
CA ASN A 681 -17.51 -19.60 -10.35
C ASN A 681 -16.29 -20.16 -11.14
N THR A 682 -15.07 -19.70 -10.86
CA THR A 682 -13.84 -20.15 -11.55
C THR A 682 -12.94 -21.04 -10.69
N ASN A 683 -13.07 -20.99 -9.37
CA ASN A 683 -12.28 -21.80 -8.43
C ASN A 683 -13.14 -22.77 -7.59
N THR A 684 -14.39 -22.99 -8.01
CA THR A 684 -15.32 -23.92 -7.38
C THR A 684 -15.35 -25.30 -8.08
N PRO A 685 -15.54 -26.44 -7.39
CA PRO A 685 -15.60 -26.58 -5.93
C PRO A 685 -14.26 -26.27 -5.27
N PHE A 686 -14.30 -25.49 -4.19
CA PHE A 686 -13.14 -25.23 -3.33
C PHE A 686 -13.15 -26.25 -2.18
N PHE A 687 -12.03 -26.89 -1.92
CA PHE A 687 -11.90 -27.91 -0.87
C PHE A 687 -10.95 -27.44 0.22
N ASP A 688 -11.32 -27.66 1.47
CA ASP A 688 -10.56 -27.22 2.62
C ASP A 688 -10.80 -28.10 3.85
N GLN A 689 -9.94 -27.96 4.86
CA GLN A 689 -10.11 -28.58 6.17
C GLN A 689 -10.22 -27.50 7.25
N ARG A 690 -11.29 -27.57 8.04
CA ARG A 690 -11.66 -26.55 9.02
C ARG A 690 -11.93 -27.14 10.39
N PHE A 691 -11.67 -26.37 11.44
CA PHE A 691 -11.88 -26.81 12.81
C PHE A 691 -13.37 -26.74 13.16
N GLY A 692 -13.86 -27.75 13.84
CA GLY A 692 -15.16 -27.72 14.51
C GLY A 692 -15.08 -27.04 15.86
N GLY A 693 -16.22 -26.57 16.39
CA GLY A 693 -16.31 -25.75 17.60
C GLY A 693 -15.91 -24.29 17.39
N ILE A 694 -15.73 -23.88 16.14
CA ILE A 694 -15.29 -22.54 15.71
C ILE A 694 -16.30 -22.04 14.68
N SER A 695 -16.82 -20.82 14.86
CA SER A 695 -17.76 -20.26 13.91
C SER A 695 -17.05 -19.96 12.58
N LEU A 696 -17.45 -20.61 11.49
CA LEU A 696 -16.93 -20.38 10.14
C LEU A 696 -17.86 -19.43 9.37
N PRO A 697 -17.44 -18.17 9.11
CA PRO A 697 -18.26 -17.20 8.41
C PRO A 697 -18.12 -17.29 6.88
N PHE A 698 -19.25 -17.11 6.21
CA PHE A 698 -19.39 -16.94 4.77
C PHE A 698 -20.12 -15.63 4.47
N LYS A 699 -19.70 -14.92 3.44
CA LYS A 699 -20.32 -13.66 3.03
C LYS A 699 -20.36 -13.52 1.52
N VAL A 700 -21.51 -13.13 0.99
CA VAL A 700 -21.64 -12.74 -0.42
C VAL A 700 -20.88 -11.45 -0.69
N LYS A 701 -20.05 -11.46 -1.74
CA LYS A 701 -19.28 -10.30 -2.22
C LYS A 701 -19.87 -9.68 -3.46
N SER A 702 -20.31 -10.49 -4.41
CA SER A 702 -20.91 -10.01 -5.65
C SER A 702 -21.80 -11.07 -6.30
N GLY A 703 -22.63 -10.64 -7.26
CA GLY A 703 -23.58 -11.51 -7.98
C GLY A 703 -25.02 -11.39 -7.45
N SER A 704 -25.97 -11.93 -8.22
CA SER A 704 -27.38 -11.99 -7.84
C SER A 704 -27.64 -13.17 -6.90
N PHE A 705 -27.27 -13.01 -5.63
CA PHE A 705 -27.43 -14.06 -4.63
C PHE A 705 -28.90 -14.44 -4.43
N TYR A 706 -29.15 -15.74 -4.37
CA TYR A 706 -30.47 -16.33 -4.18
C TYR A 706 -30.58 -17.03 -2.84
N LYS A 707 -29.73 -18.03 -2.57
CA LYS A 707 -29.74 -18.76 -1.30
C LYS A 707 -28.46 -19.54 -0.99
N TRP A 708 -28.31 -19.91 0.28
CA TRP A 708 -27.38 -20.93 0.77
C TRP A 708 -28.05 -22.32 0.87
N GLU A 709 -27.29 -23.37 0.60
CA GLU A 709 -27.66 -24.77 0.86
C GLU A 709 -26.49 -25.48 1.54
N ILE A 710 -26.76 -26.16 2.66
CA ILE A 710 -25.77 -27.00 3.35
C ILE A 710 -26.14 -28.46 3.14
N ILE A 711 -25.21 -29.24 2.62
CA ILE A 711 -25.34 -30.69 2.47
C ILE A 711 -24.42 -31.34 3.49
N SER A 712 -25.04 -32.02 4.46
CA SER A 712 -24.35 -32.66 5.57
C SER A 712 -25.16 -33.86 6.08
N PRO A 713 -24.51 -34.87 6.71
CA PRO A 713 -25.21 -35.88 7.51
C PRO A 713 -26.03 -35.29 8.67
N ASN A 714 -25.61 -34.13 9.20
CA ASN A 714 -26.27 -33.44 10.31
C ASN A 714 -27.08 -32.24 9.82
N THR A 715 -28.09 -31.85 10.60
CA THR A 715 -28.98 -30.73 10.24
C THR A 715 -28.46 -29.42 10.83
N TYR A 716 -28.27 -28.42 9.97
CA TYR A 716 -27.88 -27.06 10.35
C TYR A 716 -29.08 -26.11 10.35
N SER A 717 -29.17 -25.25 11.36
CA SER A 717 -30.20 -24.20 11.43
C SER A 717 -29.62 -22.86 11.00
N TYR A 718 -30.07 -22.32 9.88
CA TYR A 718 -29.60 -21.05 9.31
C TYR A 718 -30.71 -20.42 8.45
N ASP A 719 -30.61 -19.12 8.19
CA ASP A 719 -31.45 -18.46 7.19
C ASP A 719 -30.76 -18.58 5.82
N PRO A 720 -31.33 -19.32 4.85
CA PRO A 720 -30.67 -19.51 3.57
C PRO A 720 -30.73 -18.27 2.69
N PHE A 721 -31.55 -17.25 2.98
CA PHE A 721 -31.82 -16.14 2.06
C PHE A 721 -31.09 -14.82 2.40
N VAL A 722 -30.22 -14.83 3.41
CA VAL A 722 -29.38 -13.68 3.78
C VAL A 722 -28.00 -13.75 3.11
N ASP A 723 -27.37 -12.59 2.97
CA ASP A 723 -26.06 -12.44 2.32
C ASP A 723 -24.88 -12.95 3.19
N THR A 724 -25.15 -13.39 4.41
CA THR A 724 -24.18 -13.99 5.32
C THR A 724 -24.63 -15.37 5.78
N LEU A 725 -23.67 -16.26 6.03
CA LEU A 725 -23.90 -17.57 6.62
C LEU A 725 -22.81 -17.81 7.66
N VAL A 726 -23.14 -18.38 8.81
CA VAL A 726 -22.18 -18.78 9.82
C VAL A 726 -22.52 -20.19 10.24
N ILE A 727 -21.53 -21.09 10.25
CA ILE A 727 -21.70 -22.49 10.61
C ILE A 727 -20.62 -22.92 11.61
N ASP A 728 -20.98 -23.75 12.57
CA ASP A 728 -20.04 -24.47 13.42
C ASP A 728 -20.01 -25.94 12.97
N LEU A 729 -18.84 -26.44 12.59
CA LEU A 729 -18.69 -27.74 11.98
C LEU A 729 -18.71 -28.85 13.04
N ASP A 730 -19.60 -29.82 12.90
CA ASP A 730 -19.61 -31.06 13.70
C ASP A 730 -19.38 -32.31 12.84
N THR A 731 -19.29 -32.12 11.52
CA THR A 731 -19.08 -33.15 10.51
C THR A 731 -18.62 -32.51 9.19
N ASN A 732 -18.31 -33.33 8.19
CA ASN A 732 -17.94 -32.85 6.86
C ASN A 732 -19.15 -32.25 6.14
N VAL A 733 -18.97 -31.12 5.45
CA VAL A 733 -20.06 -30.38 4.81
C VAL A 733 -19.75 -29.96 3.37
N VAL A 734 -20.80 -29.84 2.56
CA VAL A 734 -20.77 -29.08 1.31
C VAL A 734 -21.64 -27.83 1.47
N VAL A 735 -21.06 -26.65 1.30
CA VAL A 735 -21.75 -25.35 1.33
C VAL A 735 -21.95 -24.85 -0.10
N ARG A 736 -23.20 -24.67 -0.51
CA ARG A 736 -23.58 -24.16 -1.84
C ARG A 736 -24.11 -22.75 -1.76
N ALA A 737 -23.57 -21.85 -2.57
CA ALA A 737 -24.10 -20.51 -2.80
C ALA A 737 -24.76 -20.44 -4.18
N TYR A 738 -26.06 -20.13 -4.23
CA TYR A 738 -26.80 -19.97 -5.48
C TYR A 738 -26.85 -18.50 -5.90
N PHE A 739 -26.43 -18.22 -7.13
CA PHE A 739 -26.43 -16.90 -7.77
C PHE A 739 -27.22 -16.94 -9.09
N VAL A 740 -28.55 -17.01 -9.01
CA VAL A 740 -29.43 -17.19 -10.17
C VAL A 740 -30.26 -15.92 -10.42
N PRO A 741 -30.39 -15.44 -11.68
CA PRO A 741 -31.27 -14.30 -11.99
C PRO A 741 -32.76 -14.62 -11.81
N ASN A 742 -33.55 -13.69 -11.30
CA ASN A 742 -35.01 -13.83 -11.22
C ASN A 742 -35.72 -13.21 -12.44
N ARG A 743 -36.94 -13.65 -12.74
CA ARG A 743 -37.84 -13.12 -13.77
C ARG A 743 -39.24 -12.96 -13.21
N ASP A 744 -39.89 -11.85 -13.58
CA ASP A 744 -41.29 -11.62 -13.23
C ASP A 744 -42.22 -12.12 -14.33
N ILE A 745 -43.25 -12.88 -13.94
CA ILE A 745 -44.35 -13.29 -14.82
C ILE A 745 -45.65 -12.67 -14.33
N VAL A 746 -46.35 -11.97 -15.22
CA VAL A 746 -47.66 -11.36 -14.95
C VAL A 746 -48.76 -12.24 -15.54
N TYR A 747 -49.71 -12.67 -14.74
CA TYR A 747 -50.86 -13.46 -15.18
C TYR A 747 -52.11 -12.59 -15.29
N ASP A 748 -52.88 -12.78 -16.37
CA ASP A 748 -54.06 -11.99 -16.64
C ASP A 748 -55.20 -12.82 -17.27
N VAL A 749 -56.45 -12.36 -17.17
CA VAL A 749 -57.63 -13.01 -17.77
C VAL A 749 -58.42 -11.99 -18.58
N SER A 750 -58.77 -12.33 -19.83
CA SER A 750 -59.49 -11.46 -20.74
C SER A 750 -60.69 -12.16 -21.42
N PRO A 751 -61.91 -11.59 -21.38
CA PRO A 751 -62.26 -10.30 -20.76
C PRO A 751 -62.20 -10.34 -19.22
N SER A 752 -61.94 -9.19 -18.62
CA SER A 752 -61.88 -9.03 -17.16
C SER A 752 -63.29 -9.01 -16.53
N GLY A 753 -63.38 -9.27 -15.22
CA GLY A 753 -64.66 -9.26 -14.49
C GLY A 753 -65.48 -10.56 -14.58
N THR A 754 -64.87 -11.66 -15.02
CA THR A 754 -65.48 -13.01 -14.97
C THR A 754 -65.19 -13.70 -13.62
N ASN A 755 -65.91 -14.76 -13.30
CA ASN A 755 -65.60 -15.63 -12.14
C ASN A 755 -64.49 -16.66 -12.43
N THR A 756 -63.72 -16.46 -13.51
CA THR A 756 -62.63 -17.35 -13.91
C THR A 756 -61.47 -17.26 -12.92
N SER A 757 -60.90 -18.41 -12.53
CA SER A 757 -59.68 -18.49 -11.71
C SER A 757 -58.56 -19.20 -12.45
N LEU A 758 -57.32 -18.81 -12.17
CA LEU A 758 -56.12 -19.48 -12.67
C LEU A 758 -55.52 -20.35 -11.57
N ILE A 759 -55.06 -21.55 -11.94
CA ILE A 759 -54.31 -22.45 -11.08
C ILE A 759 -52.86 -22.41 -11.55
N ILE A 760 -51.97 -21.86 -10.73
CA ILE A 760 -50.54 -21.70 -11.05
C ILE A 760 -49.74 -22.48 -10.00
N ASP A 761 -48.97 -23.47 -10.45
CA ASP A 761 -48.22 -24.42 -9.62
C ASP A 761 -49.06 -25.04 -8.48
N GLY A 762 -50.33 -25.33 -8.81
CA GLY A 762 -51.31 -25.92 -7.87
C GLY A 762 -52.05 -24.91 -6.99
N ASN A 763 -51.72 -23.62 -7.03
CA ASN A 763 -52.37 -22.57 -6.24
C ASN A 763 -53.45 -21.84 -7.04
N VAL A 764 -54.63 -21.59 -6.44
CA VAL A 764 -55.77 -20.95 -7.10
C VAL A 764 -55.78 -19.44 -6.87
N PHE A 765 -55.88 -18.67 -7.95
CA PHE A 765 -55.94 -17.20 -7.93
C PHE A 765 -57.18 -16.70 -8.68
N ASN A 766 -57.80 -15.63 -8.19
CA ASN A 766 -59.04 -15.06 -8.74
C ASN A 766 -58.99 -13.52 -8.90
N ALA A 767 -57.83 -12.91 -8.71
CA ALA A 767 -57.60 -11.48 -8.87
C ALA A 767 -56.47 -11.26 -9.89
N PHE A 768 -56.76 -10.50 -10.95
CA PHE A 768 -55.85 -10.27 -12.07
C PHE A 768 -55.81 -8.79 -12.46
N PRO A 769 -54.65 -8.25 -12.90
CA PRO A 769 -53.40 -8.97 -13.15
C PRO A 769 -52.65 -9.38 -11.86
N LEU A 770 -52.02 -10.55 -11.86
CA LEU A 770 -51.24 -11.13 -10.76
C LEU A 770 -49.76 -11.20 -11.15
N LYS A 771 -48.85 -10.70 -10.32
CA LYS A 771 -47.40 -10.79 -10.57
C LYS A 771 -46.76 -11.84 -9.65
N ILE A 772 -46.04 -12.81 -10.22
CA ILE A 772 -45.26 -13.82 -9.49
C ILE A 772 -43.80 -13.77 -9.98
N ASN A 773 -42.85 -13.89 -9.07
CA ASN A 773 -41.42 -13.92 -9.36
C ASN A 773 -40.91 -15.38 -9.36
N TYR A 774 -40.12 -15.74 -10.37
CA TYR A 774 -39.58 -17.08 -10.58
C TYR A 774 -38.07 -17.02 -10.84
N LEU A 775 -37.37 -18.12 -10.62
CA LEU A 775 -35.98 -18.27 -11.02
C LEU A 775 -35.88 -18.45 -12.54
N LEU A 776 -34.78 -18.00 -13.13
CA LEU A 776 -34.46 -18.33 -14.51
C LEU A 776 -34.48 -19.86 -14.70
N ASP A 777 -35.19 -20.31 -15.74
CA ASP A 777 -35.42 -21.70 -16.14
C ASP A 777 -36.36 -22.53 -15.25
N ASP A 778 -37.02 -21.93 -14.25
CA ASP A 778 -38.11 -22.59 -13.53
C ASP A 778 -39.19 -23.08 -14.51
N THR A 779 -39.74 -24.27 -14.23
CA THR A 779 -40.90 -24.78 -14.97
C THR A 779 -42.17 -24.42 -14.23
N VAL A 780 -43.02 -23.63 -14.87
CA VAL A 780 -44.31 -23.21 -14.30
C VAL A 780 -45.44 -24.01 -14.93
N TYR A 781 -46.36 -24.50 -14.11
CA TYR A 781 -47.57 -25.19 -14.55
C TYR A 781 -48.80 -24.29 -14.38
N ILE A 782 -49.56 -24.12 -15.45
CA ILE A 782 -50.76 -23.29 -15.48
C ILE A 782 -52.00 -24.09 -15.87
N SER A 783 -53.13 -23.80 -15.25
CA SER A 783 -54.46 -24.19 -15.74
C SER A 783 -55.53 -23.19 -15.32
N ALA A 784 -56.78 -23.38 -15.76
CA ALA A 784 -57.86 -22.44 -15.46
C ALA A 784 -59.18 -23.13 -15.15
N ASN A 785 -59.93 -22.59 -14.18
CA ASN A 785 -61.35 -22.90 -13.98
C ASN A 785 -62.17 -21.75 -14.58
N ILE A 786 -62.74 -21.99 -15.75
CA ILE A 786 -63.43 -20.96 -16.54
C ILE A 786 -64.85 -20.75 -16.02
N ASP A 787 -65.27 -19.48 -15.94
CA ASP A 787 -66.64 -19.09 -15.65
C ASP A 787 -67.62 -19.85 -16.57
N PRO A 788 -68.68 -20.50 -16.06
CA PRO A 788 -69.62 -21.27 -16.88
C PRO A 788 -70.30 -20.51 -18.03
N LEU A 789 -70.29 -19.17 -18.00
CA LEU A 789 -70.79 -18.33 -19.09
C LEU A 789 -69.80 -18.21 -20.27
N TYR A 790 -68.58 -18.71 -20.12
CA TYR A 790 -67.48 -18.56 -21.06
C TYR A 790 -66.88 -19.90 -21.47
N LYS A 791 -66.22 -19.93 -22.63
CA LYS A 791 -65.40 -21.04 -23.13
C LYS A 791 -63.94 -20.63 -23.27
N PHE A 792 -63.04 -21.59 -23.08
CA PHE A 792 -61.61 -21.45 -23.33
C PHE A 792 -61.35 -21.09 -24.79
N ASN A 793 -60.46 -20.13 -25.06
CA ASN A 793 -59.91 -19.92 -26.39
C ASN A 793 -58.46 -20.42 -26.46
N TYR A 794 -57.53 -19.71 -25.81
CA TYR A 794 -56.10 -20.05 -25.77
C TYR A 794 -55.37 -19.22 -24.70
N TRP A 795 -54.15 -19.65 -24.36
CA TRP A 795 -53.19 -18.87 -23.59
C TRP A 795 -52.34 -18.01 -24.53
N ASN A 796 -52.10 -16.77 -24.16
CA ASN A 796 -51.24 -15.84 -24.88
C ASN A 796 -50.05 -15.44 -24.01
N THR A 797 -48.86 -15.48 -24.57
CA THR A 797 -47.60 -15.08 -23.94
C THR A 797 -46.88 -14.09 -24.86
N ASP A 798 -46.12 -13.14 -24.30
CA ASP A 798 -45.36 -12.17 -25.08
C ASP A 798 -43.97 -12.71 -25.46
N SER A 799 -43.32 -13.51 -24.60
CA SER A 799 -41.92 -13.94 -24.78
C SER A 799 -41.65 -15.42 -24.51
N VAL A 800 -42.24 -16.02 -23.47
CA VAL A 800 -42.05 -17.44 -23.12
C VAL A 800 -42.85 -18.32 -24.07
N SER A 801 -42.32 -19.51 -24.34
CA SER A 801 -43.01 -20.51 -25.15
C SER A 801 -43.72 -21.51 -24.26
N LEU A 802 -45.03 -21.65 -24.46
CA LEU A 802 -45.82 -22.71 -23.82
C LEU A 802 -45.44 -24.08 -24.40
N ILE A 803 -45.37 -25.10 -23.55
CA ILE A 803 -44.90 -26.44 -23.91
C ILE A 803 -45.99 -27.20 -24.69
N GLN A 804 -47.27 -27.09 -24.32
CA GLN A 804 -48.38 -27.76 -25.00
C GLN A 804 -49.12 -26.86 -26.00
N GLY A 805 -49.14 -25.55 -25.78
CA GLY A 805 -49.52 -24.49 -26.73
C GLY A 805 -51.00 -24.36 -27.08
N SER A 806 -51.88 -25.27 -26.64
CA SER A 806 -53.31 -25.25 -27.03
C SER A 806 -54.26 -25.88 -26.02
N SER A 807 -53.79 -26.21 -24.82
CA SER A 807 -54.58 -26.86 -23.78
C SER A 807 -54.95 -25.87 -22.68
N ILE A 808 -56.08 -26.10 -22.01
CA ILE A 808 -56.46 -25.35 -20.80
C ILE A 808 -55.46 -25.57 -19.66
N THR A 809 -54.75 -26.70 -19.67
CA THR A 809 -53.61 -27.01 -18.78
C THR A 809 -52.32 -27.01 -19.60
N ASP A 810 -51.34 -26.20 -19.21
CA ASP A 810 -50.09 -26.02 -19.94
C ASP A 810 -48.91 -25.78 -18.97
N SER A 811 -47.70 -25.67 -19.50
CA SER A 811 -46.51 -25.28 -18.74
C SER A 811 -45.50 -24.51 -19.61
N PHE A 812 -44.55 -23.80 -19.00
CA PHE A 812 -43.47 -23.11 -19.71
C PHE A 812 -42.21 -22.97 -18.85
N TYR A 813 -41.07 -22.72 -19.50
CA TYR A 813 -39.81 -22.38 -18.83
C TYR A 813 -39.67 -20.86 -18.70
N VAL A 814 -39.30 -20.39 -17.51
CA VAL A 814 -39.13 -18.97 -17.23
C VAL A 814 -37.79 -18.47 -17.75
N THR A 815 -37.76 -18.10 -19.04
CA THR A 815 -36.54 -17.63 -19.71
C THR A 815 -36.46 -16.11 -19.80
N HIS A 816 -37.61 -15.42 -19.75
CA HIS A 816 -37.76 -13.98 -19.97
C HIS A 816 -38.79 -13.39 -18.98
N TYR A 817 -38.81 -12.05 -18.86
CA TYR A 817 -39.96 -11.35 -18.27
C TYR A 817 -41.15 -11.47 -19.21
N ASP A 818 -42.35 -11.74 -18.70
CA ASP A 818 -43.49 -11.99 -19.58
C ASP A 818 -44.87 -11.72 -18.95
N THR A 819 -45.90 -11.58 -19.79
CA THR A 819 -47.31 -11.60 -19.42
C THR A 819 -47.98 -12.84 -20.01
N VAL A 820 -48.48 -13.74 -19.15
CA VAL A 820 -49.27 -14.92 -19.53
C VAL A 820 -50.76 -14.60 -19.36
N ARG A 821 -51.47 -14.37 -20.46
CA ARG A 821 -52.89 -14.02 -20.48
C ARG A 821 -53.77 -15.19 -20.93
N LEU A 822 -54.77 -15.53 -20.14
CA LEU A 822 -55.86 -16.42 -20.56
C LEU A 822 -56.91 -15.65 -21.36
N LEU A 823 -57.22 -16.11 -22.57
CA LEU A 823 -58.31 -15.57 -23.39
C LEU A 823 -59.52 -16.51 -23.40
N ILE A 824 -60.70 -15.99 -23.08
CA ILE A 824 -61.99 -16.70 -23.04
C ILE A 824 -63.08 -15.93 -23.81
N SER A 825 -64.16 -16.60 -24.22
CA SER A 825 -65.29 -15.97 -24.94
C SER A 825 -66.66 -16.45 -24.43
N GLU A 826 -67.68 -15.59 -24.46
CA GLU A 826 -69.01 -15.88 -23.92
C GLU A 826 -69.76 -16.94 -24.76
N ILE A 827 -70.53 -17.82 -24.10
CA ILE A 827 -71.33 -18.87 -24.75
C ILE A 827 -72.72 -18.31 -25.11
N GLN A 828 -73.06 -18.21 -26.40
CA GLN A 828 -74.41 -17.81 -26.82
C GLN A 828 -75.43 -18.94 -26.57
N SER A 829 -76.61 -18.58 -26.06
CA SER A 829 -77.73 -19.52 -25.84
C SER A 829 -78.81 -19.38 -26.91
N ASP A 830 -79.15 -20.48 -27.59
CA ASP A 830 -80.30 -20.57 -28.51
C ASP A 830 -81.57 -20.98 -27.73
N THR A 831 -82.74 -20.40 -28.07
CA THR A 831 -84.03 -20.72 -27.43
C THR A 831 -85.01 -21.39 -28.40
N ALA A 832 -85.71 -22.43 -27.93
CA ALA A 832 -86.79 -23.10 -28.65
C ALA A 832 -88.17 -22.72 -28.06
N THR A 833 -89.17 -22.43 -28.90
CA THR A 833 -90.54 -22.10 -28.45
C THR A 833 -91.51 -23.22 -28.82
N ILE A 834 -92.29 -23.69 -27.83
CA ILE A 834 -93.35 -24.69 -28.02
C ILE A 834 -94.70 -23.97 -27.97
N SER A 835 -95.60 -24.23 -28.91
CA SER A 835 -96.98 -23.74 -28.84
C SER A 835 -98.01 -24.82 -29.22
N GLY A 836 -99.15 -24.81 -28.53
CA GLY A 836 -100.28 -25.69 -28.77
C GLY A 836 -101.55 -25.21 -28.04
N ASN A 837 -102.70 -25.30 -28.70
CA ASN A 837 -104.03 -24.95 -28.18
C ASN A 837 -104.75 -26.23 -27.72
N ASP A 838 -104.60 -26.65 -26.46
CA ASP A 838 -105.74 -26.95 -25.56
C ASP A 838 -105.27 -27.45 -24.18
N THR A 839 -106.17 -27.30 -23.20
CA THR A 839 -106.00 -27.51 -21.76
C THR A 839 -106.47 -28.91 -21.36
N LEU A 840 -105.61 -29.75 -20.78
CA LEU A 840 -105.98 -31.10 -20.31
C LEU A 840 -106.32 -31.11 -18.81
N CYS A 841 -107.62 -31.00 -18.51
CA CYS A 841 -108.23 -31.60 -17.32
C CYS A 841 -109.06 -32.82 -17.77
N SER A 842 -108.86 -33.94 -17.07
CA SER A 842 -109.65 -35.19 -17.05
C SER A 842 -109.85 -35.98 -18.35
N ASN A 843 -109.14 -37.11 -18.41
CA ASN A 843 -109.56 -38.45 -18.83
C ASN A 843 -110.59 -38.57 -19.97
N GLU A 844 -110.12 -38.66 -21.21
CA GLU A 844 -110.53 -39.68 -22.19
C GLU A 844 -109.61 -39.60 -23.44
N ASP A 845 -109.23 -40.76 -23.97
CA ASP A 845 -108.24 -40.96 -25.05
C ASP A 845 -108.54 -40.17 -26.35
N LYS A 846 -107.75 -39.12 -26.64
CA LYS A 846 -107.50 -38.63 -28.02
C LYS A 846 -106.07 -38.09 -28.19
N MET A 847 -105.41 -38.46 -29.31
CA MET A 847 -104.06 -37.99 -29.66
C MET A 847 -104.01 -36.47 -29.90
N ALA A 848 -103.05 -35.78 -29.26
CA ALA A 848 -102.69 -34.39 -29.55
C ALA A 848 -101.41 -34.33 -30.43
N LYS A 849 -101.39 -33.44 -31.42
CA LYS A 849 -100.19 -33.15 -32.23
C LYS A 849 -99.53 -31.88 -31.70
N VAL A 850 -98.24 -31.98 -31.35
CA VAL A 850 -97.36 -30.86 -30.99
C VAL A 850 -96.52 -30.51 -32.21
N TYR A 851 -96.40 -29.22 -32.53
CA TYR A 851 -95.44 -28.73 -33.52
C TYR A 851 -94.26 -28.10 -32.76
N VAL A 852 -93.04 -28.51 -33.13
CA VAL A 852 -91.79 -27.91 -32.66
C VAL A 852 -91.13 -27.30 -33.89
N ASP A 853 -90.83 -26.00 -33.82
CA ASP A 853 -90.13 -25.29 -34.89
C ASP A 853 -88.79 -24.77 -34.35
N PHE A 854 -87.72 -24.90 -35.14
CA PHE A 854 -86.39 -24.44 -34.79
C PHE A 854 -86.01 -23.28 -35.73
N ASN A 855 -85.91 -22.07 -35.17
CA ASN A 855 -85.35 -20.94 -35.90
C ASN A 855 -83.82 -21.04 -35.89
N ALA A 856 -83.25 -21.71 -36.89
CA ALA A 856 -81.82 -21.58 -37.17
C ALA A 856 -81.58 -20.23 -37.87
N GLY A 857 -81.21 -19.21 -37.10
CA GLY A 857 -80.63 -17.99 -37.63
C GLY A 857 -79.31 -18.33 -38.33
N SER A 858 -79.23 -17.96 -39.61
CA SER A 858 -78.09 -18.17 -40.50
C SER A 858 -76.73 -17.83 -39.87
N VAL A 859 -75.80 -18.78 -39.95
CA VAL A 859 -74.35 -18.57 -39.81
C VAL A 859 -73.83 -17.82 -41.05
N PRO A 860 -73.08 -16.72 -40.92
CA PRO A 860 -72.16 -16.26 -41.96
C PRO A 860 -70.74 -16.83 -41.73
N PRO A 861 -69.92 -16.90 -42.80
CA PRO A 861 -68.67 -17.66 -42.90
C PRO A 861 -67.52 -17.20 -42.00
#